data_AF-A0A9N8HU11-F1
#
_entry.id   AF-A0A9N8HU11-F1
#
_cell.length_a   1.000
_cell.length_b   1.000
_cell.length_c   1.000
_cell.angle_alpha   90.00
_cell.angle_beta   90.00
_cell.angle_gamma   90.00
#
_symmetry.space_group_name_H-M   'P 1'
#
loop_
_entity.id
_entity.type
_entity.pdbx_description
1 polymer ?
#
loop_
_entity_poly.entity_id
_entity_poly.type
_entity_poly.pdbx_seq_one_letter_code
_entity_poly.pdbx_strand_id
1 'polypeptide(L)'
;MDVHVQYKALAQCDKDKVKVSIVCNDINRASQAKFIVTLVILHKIGKLAKRRDDLKTNKKASQWCAVLQYILLSHVMPPWVKDMAIEVMEELMTFKSHTAFEKSYPWLKCTSEKDWESIVPIFSYWIVQVGGKNHNRHSPVWKDLPQAKASLKTSFCFKESLDNGLDEPASSQSQQALMNERRAEAAAKRNAYFQQMSDINSWSLKRKETVRTMLPPGATDEDMIRIVLAGADEDLTLEDFDERLISRKFKLYLPGIALSHSFLKSTKAILPPSHLSENHTFSRIYEKNKGCPVSRKGLTDCLQGLAGCIGPDDLMEAKDIILKTWSTNPFMFDPMHYSTFSGGLHFSPIIDFMMGFMKVEWGSDPIPVANQMRAMDNEDQEGAQADPDLTEFFDFTSCFFWNAGHALVSLGAESAALEVEWNVGDIVSICQAYRQTGTKCFHRVFLSNIPDYTGVLPVFTDIFPLLHESKAKVSCHLHHDILFNNPKFESYAQYLFSTTSVSSIQRAEALLGMKYLGNADDGAWQDYLWTRSPKAFKMMSKEEFCTWLQSLFLLTILPPVRTYNQNLRVHYPNSVAAFVHLRKFFVHHLKYPAHWVSCTLDEMLCTSSSQQFSTKAIIPSYDPPLPVQSKGKEQKIDISAFTLDLQTQVAISIQQQQQLSKQLFYLHWKPLCLPSPCNNTN
;
A
#
# COMPACT_ATOMS: atom_id res chain seq x y z
N MET A 1 2.21 15.00 13.35
CA MET A 1 2.31 16.47 13.34
C MET A 1 1.62 16.97 12.07
N ASP A 2 0.53 17.73 12.21
CA ASP A 2 -0.29 18.18 11.08
C ASP A 2 0.38 19.36 10.34
N VAL A 3 0.73 19.15 9.07
CA VAL A 3 1.36 20.15 8.19
C VAL A 3 0.46 21.38 8.02
N HIS A 4 -0.86 21.21 8.04
CA HIS A 4 -1.81 22.30 7.87
C HIS A 4 -1.88 23.22 9.09
N VAL A 5 -1.82 22.67 10.32
CA VAL A 5 -1.73 23.47 11.56
C VAL A 5 -0.45 24.29 11.59
N GLN A 6 0.69 23.65 11.27
CA GLN A 6 1.98 24.35 11.19
C GLN A 6 1.97 25.45 10.14
N TYR A 7 1.42 25.18 8.96
CA TYR A 7 1.30 26.17 7.91
C TYR A 7 0.45 27.36 8.36
N LYS A 8 -0.69 27.12 9.03
CA LYS A 8 -1.57 28.17 9.53
C LYS A 8 -0.88 29.10 10.54
N ALA A 9 0.01 28.57 11.37
CA ALA A 9 0.77 29.35 12.35
C ALA A 9 1.87 30.25 11.74
N LEU A 10 2.22 30.06 10.45
CA LEU A 10 3.22 30.88 9.79
C LEU A 10 2.70 32.31 9.50
N ALA A 11 3.61 33.28 9.56
CA ALA A 11 3.37 34.62 9.04
C ALA A 11 3.07 34.54 7.53
N GLN A 12 2.26 35.46 7.00
CA GLN A 12 1.84 35.42 5.59
C GLN A 12 3.04 35.40 4.62
N CYS A 13 4.07 36.19 4.90
CA CYS A 13 5.28 36.23 4.08
C CYS A 13 6.07 34.90 4.06
N ASP A 14 5.86 34.03 5.05
CA ASP A 14 6.47 32.70 5.09
C ASP A 14 5.54 31.64 4.51
N LYS A 15 4.22 31.81 4.63
CA LYS A 15 3.23 30.96 3.96
C LYS A 15 3.43 30.90 2.44
N ASP A 16 3.72 32.05 1.82
CA ASP A 16 3.94 32.15 0.37
C ASP A 16 5.20 31.37 -0.07
N LYS A 17 6.15 31.13 0.85
CA LYS A 17 7.38 30.37 0.60
C LYS A 17 7.20 28.87 0.78
N VAL A 18 6.14 28.42 1.47
CA VAL A 18 5.91 26.99 1.68
C VAL A 18 5.28 26.38 0.44
N LYS A 19 5.95 25.36 -0.10
CA LYS A 19 5.43 24.51 -1.16
C LYS A 19 5.52 23.05 -0.72
N VAL A 20 4.40 22.36 -0.80
CA VAL A 20 4.24 20.93 -0.56
C VAL A 20 3.88 20.31 -1.91
N SER A 21 4.74 19.44 -2.42
CA SER A 21 4.47 18.65 -3.63
C SER A 21 4.38 17.19 -3.23
N ILE A 22 3.26 16.55 -3.54
CA ILE A 22 2.99 15.13 -3.30
C ILE A 22 2.91 14.46 -4.66
N VAL A 23 3.66 13.38 -4.87
CA VAL A 23 3.53 12.56 -6.09
C VAL A 23 2.95 11.20 -5.68
N CYS A 24 1.79 10.88 -6.21
CA CYS A 24 1.11 9.60 -6.03
C CYS A 24 1.31 8.77 -7.29
N ASN A 25 1.74 7.52 -7.13
CA ASN A 25 1.93 6.59 -8.23
C ASN A 25 1.35 5.22 -7.85
N ASP A 26 0.72 4.58 -8.84
CA ASP A 26 0.28 3.19 -8.76
C ASP A 26 0.27 2.64 -10.19
N ILE A 27 0.63 1.38 -10.36
CA ILE A 27 0.47 0.67 -11.64
C ILE A 27 -1.02 0.40 -11.94
N ASN A 28 -1.85 0.32 -10.89
CA ASN A 28 -3.26 0.04 -10.98
C ASN A 28 -4.08 1.29 -11.27
N ARG A 29 -4.64 1.33 -12.48
CA ARG A 29 -5.54 2.39 -12.95
C ARG A 29 -6.81 2.51 -12.12
N ALA A 30 -7.38 1.40 -11.65
CA ALA A 30 -8.57 1.43 -10.81
C ALA A 30 -8.28 2.06 -9.45
N SER A 31 -7.11 1.76 -8.85
CA SER A 31 -6.66 2.43 -7.63
C SER A 31 -6.51 3.93 -7.83
N GLN A 32 -5.86 4.36 -8.92
CA GLN A 32 -5.71 5.80 -9.24
C GLN A 32 -7.05 6.49 -9.51
N ALA A 33 -7.96 5.84 -10.25
CA ALA A 33 -9.30 6.35 -10.49
C ALA A 33 -10.05 6.58 -9.17
N LYS A 34 -9.98 5.61 -8.24
CA LYS A 34 -10.56 5.71 -6.90
C LYS A 34 -9.93 6.84 -6.09
N PHE A 35 -8.61 7.00 -6.17
CA PHE A 35 -7.87 8.07 -5.52
C PHE A 35 -8.32 9.45 -6.02
N ILE A 36 -8.45 9.65 -7.33
CA ILE A 36 -8.92 10.91 -7.94
C ILE A 36 -10.34 11.24 -7.46
N VAL A 37 -11.27 10.28 -7.49
CA VAL A 37 -12.65 10.48 -6.99
C VAL A 37 -12.65 10.85 -5.51
N THR A 38 -11.83 10.18 -4.69
CA THR A 38 -11.68 10.47 -3.26
C THR A 38 -11.22 11.90 -3.03
N LEU A 39 -10.17 12.33 -3.73
CA LEU A 39 -9.60 13.67 -3.67
C LEU A 39 -10.60 14.77 -4.07
N VAL A 40 -11.39 14.53 -5.11
CA VAL A 40 -12.43 15.46 -5.58
C VAL A 40 -13.55 15.59 -4.54
N ILE A 41 -13.96 14.48 -3.92
CA ILE A 41 -14.97 14.51 -2.84
C ILE A 41 -14.43 15.25 -1.61
N LEU A 42 -13.18 15.00 -1.22
CA LEU A 42 -12.52 15.74 -0.13
C LEU A 42 -12.51 17.25 -0.41
N HIS A 43 -12.18 17.67 -1.64
CA HIS A 43 -12.24 19.07 -2.04
C HIS A 43 -13.66 19.65 -1.97
N LYS A 44 -14.70 18.87 -2.34
CA LYS A 44 -16.11 19.28 -2.17
C LYS A 44 -16.46 19.45 -0.69
N ILE A 45 -16.00 18.57 0.20
CA ILE A 45 -16.18 18.69 1.66
C ILE A 45 -15.53 19.99 2.15
N GLY A 46 -14.26 20.24 1.79
CA GLY A 46 -13.53 21.45 2.20
C GLY A 46 -14.18 22.75 1.73
N LYS A 47 -14.81 22.75 0.56
CA LYS A 47 -15.58 23.92 0.05
C LYS A 47 -16.89 24.15 0.80
N LEU A 48 -17.54 23.10 1.25
CA LEU A 48 -18.86 23.15 1.89
C LEU A 48 -18.80 23.37 3.40
N ALA A 49 -17.76 22.87 4.06
CA ALA A 49 -17.58 22.93 5.51
C ALA A 49 -16.27 23.64 5.84
N LYS A 50 -16.33 24.96 6.11
CA LYS A 50 -15.16 25.76 6.47
C LYS A 50 -14.72 25.51 7.91
N ARG A 51 -15.66 25.17 8.78
CA ARG A 51 -15.44 24.75 10.15
C ARG A 51 -15.94 23.32 10.33
N ARG A 52 -15.40 22.63 11.32
CA ARG A 52 -15.81 21.26 11.65
C ARG A 52 -17.30 21.15 11.97
N ASP A 53 -17.84 22.10 12.74
CA ASP A 53 -19.27 22.13 13.11
C ASP A 53 -20.20 22.30 11.89
N ASP A 54 -19.67 22.79 10.76
CA ASP A 54 -20.43 22.87 9.53
C ASP A 54 -20.77 21.45 9.02
N LEU A 55 -20.07 20.38 9.42
CA LEU A 55 -20.48 19.00 9.12
C LEU A 55 -21.81 18.62 9.76
N LYS A 56 -22.12 19.14 10.96
CA LYS A 56 -23.38 18.88 11.67
C LYS A 56 -24.55 19.66 11.06
N THR A 57 -24.27 20.85 10.51
CA THR A 57 -25.31 21.76 9.99
C THR A 57 -25.47 21.71 8.47
N ASN A 58 -24.43 21.33 7.72
CA ASN A 58 -24.44 21.21 6.27
C ASN A 58 -24.66 19.74 5.86
N LYS A 59 -25.92 19.40 5.60
CA LYS A 59 -26.34 18.05 5.17
C LYS A 59 -25.51 17.52 3.99
N LYS A 60 -25.20 18.37 2.99
CA LYS A 60 -24.45 17.95 1.80
C LYS A 60 -22.99 17.61 2.11
N ALA A 61 -22.33 18.36 3.00
CA ALA A 61 -20.98 18.03 3.44
C ALA A 61 -20.94 16.69 4.19
N SER A 62 -21.90 16.46 5.09
CA SER A 62 -22.02 15.18 5.81
C SER A 62 -22.31 14.00 4.87
N GLN A 63 -23.16 14.21 3.86
CA GLN A 63 -23.41 13.22 2.80
C GLN A 63 -22.13 12.87 2.03
N TRP A 64 -21.28 13.84 1.69
CA TRP A 64 -19.98 13.57 1.05
C TRP A 64 -19.03 12.77 1.95
N CYS A 65 -18.99 13.05 3.25
CA CYS A 65 -18.22 12.23 4.20
C CYS A 65 -18.71 10.77 4.21
N ALA A 66 -20.04 10.57 4.19
CA ALA A 66 -20.61 9.23 4.07
C ALA A 66 -20.20 8.56 2.75
N VAL A 67 -20.26 9.27 1.62
CA VAL A 67 -19.81 8.73 0.33
C VAL A 67 -18.38 8.21 0.41
N LEU A 68 -17.45 8.97 1.00
CA LEU A 68 -16.06 8.52 1.20
C LEU A 68 -15.95 7.28 2.08
N GLN A 69 -16.69 7.21 3.19
CA GLN A 69 -16.72 6.01 4.02
C GLN A 69 -17.19 4.80 3.22
N TYR A 70 -18.25 4.91 2.43
CA TYR A 70 -18.73 3.78 1.63
C TYR A 70 -17.72 3.38 0.55
N ILE A 71 -17.12 4.35 -0.16
CA ILE A 71 -16.08 4.10 -1.17
C ILE A 71 -14.90 3.32 -0.60
N LEU A 72 -14.45 3.70 0.61
CA LEU A 72 -13.25 3.13 1.23
C LEU A 72 -13.54 1.85 2.01
N LEU A 73 -14.71 1.76 2.65
CA LEU A 73 -14.96 0.79 3.72
C LEU A 73 -16.08 -0.20 3.44
N SER A 74 -16.91 -0.03 2.41
CA SER A 74 -18.09 -0.88 2.25
C SER A 74 -18.13 -1.63 0.93
N HIS A 75 -18.65 -2.86 0.92
CA HIS A 75 -18.87 -3.64 -0.30
C HIS A 75 -20.19 -3.29 -0.99
N VAL A 76 -21.13 -2.70 -0.26
CA VAL A 76 -22.43 -2.26 -0.76
C VAL A 76 -22.69 -0.85 -0.29
N MET A 77 -23.52 -0.10 -1.00
CA MET A 77 -23.82 1.29 -0.67
C MET A 77 -25.32 1.59 -0.88
N PRO A 78 -25.88 2.50 -0.05
CA PRO A 78 -27.23 3.02 -0.26
C PRO A 78 -27.39 3.64 -1.65
N PRO A 79 -28.60 3.61 -2.26
CA PRO A 79 -28.87 4.24 -3.55
C PRO A 79 -28.43 5.71 -3.64
N TRP A 80 -28.68 6.51 -2.60
CA TRP A 80 -28.30 7.92 -2.61
C TRP A 80 -26.79 8.14 -2.57
N VAL A 81 -26.04 7.27 -1.87
CA VAL A 81 -24.56 7.31 -1.84
C VAL A 81 -24.00 6.99 -3.22
N LYS A 82 -24.57 5.97 -3.84
CA LYS A 82 -24.26 5.52 -5.19
C LYS A 82 -24.49 6.64 -6.21
N ASP A 83 -25.66 7.28 -6.17
CA ASP A 83 -26.01 8.37 -7.08
C ASP A 83 -25.04 9.56 -6.93
N MET A 84 -24.67 9.92 -5.69
CA MET A 84 -23.67 10.96 -5.44
C MET A 84 -22.27 10.57 -5.92
N ALA A 85 -21.87 9.30 -5.81
CA ALA A 85 -20.60 8.85 -6.36
C ALA A 85 -20.58 8.88 -7.90
N ILE A 86 -21.72 8.53 -8.54
CA ILE A 86 -21.90 8.68 -9.99
C ILE A 86 -21.79 10.14 -10.41
N GLU A 87 -22.43 11.08 -9.69
CA GLU A 87 -22.35 12.52 -9.98
C GLU A 87 -20.89 12.98 -10.13
N VAL A 88 -20.00 12.52 -9.24
CA VAL A 88 -18.56 12.85 -9.30
C VAL A 88 -17.87 12.22 -10.51
N MET A 89 -18.17 10.96 -10.82
CA MET A 89 -17.58 10.27 -11.97
C MET A 89 -18.06 10.90 -13.30
N GLU A 90 -19.34 11.24 -13.40
CA GLU A 90 -19.92 11.94 -14.55
C GLU A 90 -19.28 13.33 -14.72
N GLU A 91 -19.13 14.10 -13.64
CA GLU A 91 -18.39 15.37 -13.65
C GLU A 91 -16.97 15.17 -14.19
N LEU A 92 -16.23 14.19 -13.66
CA LEU A 92 -14.86 13.90 -14.10
C LEU A 92 -14.80 13.53 -15.58
N MET A 93 -15.78 12.78 -16.08
CA MET A 93 -15.86 12.42 -17.49
C MET A 93 -16.21 13.60 -18.41
N THR A 94 -16.70 14.74 -17.89
CA THR A 94 -16.92 15.94 -18.71
C THR A 94 -15.61 16.61 -19.15
N PHE A 95 -14.49 16.33 -18.46
CA PHE A 95 -13.19 16.86 -18.83
C PHE A 95 -12.61 16.12 -20.03
N LYS A 96 -12.62 16.78 -21.19
CA LYS A 96 -12.13 16.24 -22.47
C LYS A 96 -10.61 16.02 -22.53
N SER A 97 -9.85 16.52 -21.56
CA SER A 97 -8.39 16.41 -21.50
C SER A 97 -7.89 16.60 -20.08
N HIS A 98 -6.66 16.16 -19.79
CA HIS A 98 -6.04 16.36 -18.48
C HIS A 98 -5.91 17.87 -18.13
N THR A 99 -5.63 18.73 -19.11
CA THR A 99 -5.51 20.18 -18.89
C THR A 99 -6.83 20.82 -18.47
N ALA A 100 -7.96 20.36 -19.01
CA ALA A 100 -9.29 20.85 -18.61
C ALA A 100 -9.63 20.44 -17.16
N PHE A 101 -9.23 19.22 -16.79
CA PHE A 101 -9.33 18.73 -15.41
C PHE A 101 -8.46 19.58 -14.47
N GLU A 102 -7.18 19.79 -14.80
CA GLU A 102 -6.27 20.62 -13.99
C GLU A 102 -6.73 22.06 -13.87
N LYS A 103 -7.39 22.63 -14.87
CA LYS A 103 -7.96 23.98 -14.75
C LYS A 103 -9.05 24.04 -13.65
N SER A 104 -9.79 22.95 -13.48
CA SER A 104 -10.86 22.85 -12.48
C SER A 104 -10.32 22.48 -11.09
N TYR A 105 -9.23 21.72 -11.07
CA TYR A 105 -8.51 21.27 -9.89
C TYR A 105 -7.02 21.62 -9.99
N PRO A 106 -6.64 22.91 -9.86
CA PRO A 106 -5.28 23.38 -10.16
C PRO A 106 -4.19 22.79 -9.26
N TRP A 107 -4.58 22.33 -8.07
CA TRP A 107 -3.71 21.64 -7.12
C TRP A 107 -3.53 20.14 -7.43
N LEU A 108 -4.33 19.56 -8.33
CA LEU A 108 -4.29 18.14 -8.68
C LEU A 108 -3.82 17.95 -10.12
N LYS A 109 -2.55 17.58 -10.29
CA LYS A 109 -1.82 17.46 -11.55
C LYS A 109 -1.86 16.04 -12.10
N CYS A 110 -2.02 15.92 -13.41
CA CYS A 110 -1.91 14.68 -14.16
C CYS A 110 -0.68 14.77 -15.05
N THR A 111 0.20 13.78 -14.99
CA THR A 111 1.50 13.88 -15.67
C THR A 111 1.46 13.76 -17.16
N SER A 112 0.43 13.11 -17.70
CA SER A 112 0.29 12.98 -19.15
C SER A 112 -1.16 12.80 -19.57
N GLU A 113 -1.47 13.24 -20.79
CA GLU A 113 -2.75 12.96 -21.43
C GLU A 113 -3.03 11.45 -21.47
N LYS A 114 -2.00 10.63 -21.68
CA LYS A 114 -2.10 9.17 -21.69
C LYS A 114 -2.59 8.61 -20.36
N ASP A 115 -2.13 9.16 -19.24
CA ASP A 115 -2.57 8.72 -17.92
C ASP A 115 -4.06 9.04 -17.72
N TRP A 116 -4.49 10.24 -18.11
CA TRP A 116 -5.91 10.64 -18.10
C TRP A 116 -6.79 9.74 -18.99
N GLU A 117 -6.39 9.55 -20.26
CA GLU A 117 -7.06 8.67 -21.22
C GLU A 117 -7.19 7.24 -20.68
N SER A 118 -6.24 6.80 -19.85
CA SER A 118 -6.27 5.47 -19.24
C SER A 118 -7.20 5.36 -18.03
N ILE A 119 -7.57 6.47 -17.39
CA ILE A 119 -8.44 6.47 -16.20
C ILE A 119 -9.91 6.64 -16.57
N VAL A 120 -10.22 7.46 -17.58
CA VAL A 120 -11.60 7.75 -18.01
C VAL A 120 -12.45 6.50 -18.29
N PRO A 121 -11.92 5.43 -18.95
CA PRO A 121 -12.67 4.20 -19.15
C PRO A 121 -13.05 3.47 -17.85
N ILE A 122 -12.28 3.65 -16.77
CA ILE A 122 -12.58 3.07 -15.46
C ILE A 122 -13.83 3.73 -14.87
N PHE A 123 -13.95 5.06 -14.95
CA PHE A 123 -15.16 5.78 -14.53
C PHE A 123 -16.37 5.32 -15.33
N SER A 124 -16.22 5.19 -16.64
CA SER A 124 -17.29 4.69 -17.53
C SER A 124 -17.73 3.28 -17.13
N TYR A 125 -16.76 2.39 -16.86
CA TYR A 125 -17.02 1.03 -16.41
C TYR A 125 -17.80 1.02 -15.09
N TRP A 126 -17.35 1.79 -14.10
CA TRP A 126 -18.03 1.89 -12.82
C TRP A 126 -19.45 2.45 -12.97
N ILE A 127 -19.65 3.53 -13.73
CA ILE A 127 -21.00 4.07 -13.98
C ILE A 127 -21.92 3.02 -14.62
N VAL A 128 -21.44 2.25 -15.61
CA VAL A 128 -22.26 1.21 -16.27
C VAL A 128 -22.59 0.06 -15.32
N GLN A 129 -21.60 -0.46 -14.58
CA GLN A 129 -21.83 -1.51 -13.57
C GLN A 129 -22.84 -1.07 -12.51
N VAL A 130 -22.82 0.22 -12.20
CA VAL A 130 -23.64 0.85 -11.17
C VAL A 130 -25.03 1.17 -11.72
N GLY A 131 -25.15 1.62 -12.97
CA GLY A 131 -26.40 2.03 -13.61
C GLY A 131 -27.30 0.88 -14.08
N GLY A 132 -26.79 -0.36 -14.13
CA GLY A 132 -27.55 -1.53 -14.54
C GLY A 132 -28.75 -1.83 -13.64
N LYS A 133 -29.95 -1.36 -14.02
CA LYS A 133 -31.23 -1.63 -13.33
C LYS A 133 -31.67 -3.10 -13.41
N ASN A 134 -31.00 -3.94 -14.20
CA ASN A 134 -31.49 -5.27 -14.61
C ASN A 134 -30.64 -6.46 -14.15
N HIS A 135 -29.78 -6.31 -13.15
CA HIS A 135 -29.13 -7.49 -12.57
C HIS A 135 -30.12 -8.27 -11.71
N ASN A 136 -30.61 -9.39 -12.25
CA ASN A 136 -31.27 -10.43 -11.47
C ASN A 136 -30.42 -10.73 -10.23
N ARG A 137 -31.00 -10.47 -9.05
CA ARG A 137 -30.31 -10.34 -7.75
C ARG A 137 -29.61 -11.61 -7.23
N HIS A 138 -29.66 -12.70 -7.98
CA HIS A 138 -29.07 -13.99 -7.60
C HIS A 138 -27.99 -14.52 -8.55
N SER A 139 -27.71 -13.82 -9.65
CA SER A 139 -26.55 -14.10 -10.49
C SER A 139 -26.37 -12.93 -11.45
N PRO A 140 -25.22 -12.23 -11.46
CA PRO A 140 -24.99 -11.20 -12.46
C PRO A 140 -24.96 -11.88 -13.82
N VAL A 141 -25.99 -11.66 -14.65
CA VAL A 141 -25.96 -12.10 -16.05
C VAL A 141 -25.22 -11.03 -16.85
N TRP A 142 -23.92 -11.29 -17.04
CA TRP A 142 -22.87 -10.47 -17.62
C TRP A 142 -22.98 -10.22 -19.14
N LYS A 143 -24.16 -9.90 -19.69
CA LYS A 143 -24.33 -9.87 -21.16
C LYS A 143 -23.61 -8.71 -21.88
N ASP A 144 -23.41 -7.56 -21.22
CA ASP A 144 -22.76 -6.39 -21.82
C ASP A 144 -21.28 -6.22 -21.40
N LEU A 145 -20.83 -7.02 -20.42
CA LEU A 145 -19.44 -7.05 -19.97
C LEU A 145 -18.45 -7.42 -21.10
N PRO A 146 -18.76 -8.29 -22.09
CA PRO A 146 -17.82 -8.61 -23.16
C PRO A 146 -17.43 -7.43 -24.04
N GLN A 147 -18.34 -6.48 -24.30
CA GLN A 147 -18.00 -5.27 -25.09
C GLN A 147 -17.20 -4.26 -24.26
N ALA A 148 -17.60 -4.02 -23.00
CA ALA A 148 -16.80 -3.21 -22.09
C ALA A 148 -15.42 -3.85 -21.87
N LYS A 149 -15.35 -5.15 -21.63
CA LYS A 149 -14.11 -5.93 -21.52
C LYS A 149 -13.31 -5.93 -22.82
N ALA A 150 -13.92 -5.94 -24.00
CA ALA A 150 -13.21 -5.80 -25.26
C ALA A 150 -12.62 -4.40 -25.39
N SER A 151 -13.38 -3.35 -25.10
CA SER A 151 -12.91 -1.96 -25.10
C SER A 151 -11.80 -1.74 -24.06
N LEU A 152 -11.97 -2.26 -22.84
CA LEU A 152 -10.96 -2.26 -21.78
C LEU A 152 -9.74 -3.08 -22.20
N LYS A 153 -9.90 -4.27 -22.79
CA LYS A 153 -8.77 -5.09 -23.28
C LYS A 153 -8.04 -4.40 -24.41
N THR A 154 -8.73 -3.74 -25.35
CA THR A 154 -8.11 -2.94 -26.41
C THR A 154 -7.40 -1.70 -25.85
N SER A 155 -7.95 -1.06 -24.81
CA SER A 155 -7.39 0.15 -24.19
C SER A 155 -6.29 -0.15 -23.16
N PHE A 156 -6.29 -1.34 -22.55
CA PHE A 156 -5.45 -1.72 -21.41
C PHE A 156 -4.58 -2.95 -21.64
N CYS A 157 -4.58 -3.54 -22.85
CA CYS A 157 -3.56 -4.52 -23.21
C CYS A 157 -2.18 -3.87 -23.08
N PHE A 158 -1.51 -4.14 -21.96
CA PHE A 158 -0.13 -4.58 -22.05
C PHE A 158 -0.10 -5.60 -23.18
N LYS A 159 0.76 -5.41 -24.19
CA LYS A 159 1.09 -6.51 -25.08
C LYS A 159 1.53 -7.65 -24.17
N GLU A 160 0.66 -8.62 -23.92
CA GLU A 160 1.02 -9.92 -23.39
C GLU A 160 1.92 -10.56 -24.47
N SER A 161 3.19 -10.15 -24.50
CA SER A 161 4.26 -10.88 -25.17
C SER A 161 4.86 -11.92 -24.23
N LEU A 162 4.11 -12.32 -23.19
CA LEU A 162 4.39 -13.45 -22.33
C LEU A 162 3.60 -14.68 -22.79
N ASP A 163 3.44 -14.86 -24.11
CA ASP A 163 3.40 -16.19 -24.74
C ASP A 163 4.82 -16.80 -24.72
N ASN A 164 5.47 -16.78 -23.55
CA ASN A 164 6.55 -17.71 -23.29
C ASN A 164 5.85 -19.05 -23.19
N GLY A 165 6.09 -19.94 -24.16
CA GLY A 165 5.61 -21.32 -24.19
C GLY A 165 6.08 -22.14 -22.98
N LEU A 166 5.66 -21.73 -21.79
CA LEU A 166 5.61 -22.53 -20.60
C LEU A 166 4.45 -23.49 -20.85
N ASP A 167 4.81 -24.77 -20.98
CA ASP A 167 3.88 -25.88 -21.07
C ASP A 167 2.68 -25.65 -20.14
N GLU A 168 1.47 -25.92 -20.64
CA GLU A 168 0.26 -25.88 -19.84
C GLU A 168 0.55 -26.56 -18.49
N PRO A 169 0.31 -25.87 -17.35
CA PRO A 169 0.58 -26.47 -16.05
C PRO A 169 -0.17 -27.80 -16.00
N ALA A 170 0.51 -28.84 -15.51
CA ALA A 170 0.03 -30.21 -15.37
C ALA A 170 -1.50 -30.29 -15.24
N SER A 171 -2.12 -31.14 -16.06
CA SER A 171 -3.57 -31.24 -16.27
C SER A 171 -4.39 -30.88 -15.02
N SER A 172 -5.49 -30.16 -15.20
CA SER A 172 -6.37 -29.70 -14.11
C SER A 172 -6.71 -30.78 -13.06
N GLN A 173 -6.67 -32.06 -13.43
CA GLN A 173 -6.79 -33.22 -12.54
C GLN A 173 -5.66 -33.34 -11.51
N SER A 174 -4.40 -33.09 -11.88
CA SER A 174 -3.24 -33.11 -10.97
C SER A 174 -3.34 -32.03 -9.90
N GLN A 175 -3.69 -30.80 -10.30
CA GLN A 175 -3.90 -29.70 -9.35
C GLN A 175 -5.10 -29.95 -8.43
N GLN A 176 -6.18 -30.52 -8.96
CA GLN A 176 -7.36 -30.87 -8.17
C GLN A 176 -7.07 -32.00 -7.15
N ALA A 177 -6.30 -33.01 -7.54
CA ALA A 177 -5.87 -34.09 -6.64
C ALA A 177 -5.01 -33.55 -5.49
N LEU A 178 -4.03 -32.69 -5.81
CA LEU A 178 -3.18 -32.04 -4.81
C LEU A 178 -4.00 -31.13 -3.87
N MET A 179 -5.00 -30.41 -4.39
CA MET A 179 -5.93 -29.62 -3.58
C MET A 179 -6.77 -30.49 -2.64
N ASN A 180 -7.23 -31.65 -3.10
CA ASN A 180 -8.02 -32.58 -2.27
C ASN A 180 -7.16 -33.24 -1.18
N GLU A 181 -5.94 -33.65 -1.51
CA GLU A 181 -4.97 -34.18 -0.53
C GLU A 181 -4.67 -33.15 0.56
N ARG A 182 -4.44 -31.88 0.16
CA ARG A 182 -4.24 -30.78 1.11
C ARG A 182 -5.46 -30.53 2.00
N ARG A 183 -6.67 -30.62 1.45
CA ARG A 183 -7.90 -30.51 2.26
C ARG A 183 -8.02 -31.65 3.27
N ALA A 184 -7.64 -32.87 2.90
CA ALA A 184 -7.63 -34.00 3.81
C ALA A 184 -6.58 -33.84 4.92
N GLU A 185 -5.37 -33.38 4.58
CA GLU A 185 -4.31 -33.11 5.55
C GLU A 185 -4.70 -31.99 6.53
N ALA A 186 -5.28 -30.89 6.03
CA ALA A 186 -5.79 -29.80 6.86
C ALA A 186 -6.91 -30.27 7.79
N ALA A 187 -7.86 -31.07 7.28
CA ALA A 187 -8.92 -31.65 8.09
C ALA A 187 -8.39 -32.60 9.19
N ALA A 188 -7.37 -33.40 8.88
CA ALA A 188 -6.72 -34.28 9.84
C ALA A 188 -6.00 -33.49 10.95
N LYS A 189 -5.22 -32.46 10.58
CA LYS A 189 -4.54 -31.57 11.54
C LYS A 189 -5.55 -30.84 12.43
N ARG A 190 -6.64 -30.36 11.84
CA ARG A 190 -7.76 -29.73 12.55
C ARG A 190 -8.38 -30.70 13.55
N ASN A 191 -8.71 -31.93 13.15
CA ASN A 191 -9.30 -32.92 14.06
C ASN A 191 -8.36 -33.31 15.21
N ALA A 192 -7.07 -33.47 14.94
CA ALA A 192 -6.06 -33.71 15.98
C ALA A 192 -5.98 -32.53 16.98
N TYR A 193 -6.08 -31.30 16.48
CA TYR A 193 -6.15 -30.09 17.31
C TYR A 193 -7.42 -30.07 18.17
N PHE A 194 -8.59 -30.37 17.60
CA PHE A 194 -9.84 -30.45 18.36
C PHE A 194 -9.77 -31.48 19.49
N GLN A 195 -9.16 -32.64 19.23
CA GLN A 195 -8.92 -33.66 20.25
C GLN A 195 -7.98 -33.15 21.35
N GLN A 196 -6.86 -32.53 20.98
CA GLN A 196 -5.92 -31.94 21.94
C GLN A 196 -6.56 -30.82 22.77
N MET A 197 -7.37 -29.97 22.16
CA MET A 197 -8.03 -28.84 22.85
C MET A 197 -9.21 -29.28 23.71
N SER A 198 -9.81 -30.45 23.44
CA SER A 198 -10.89 -30.99 24.27
C SER A 198 -10.39 -31.51 25.63
N ASP A 199 -9.10 -31.84 25.74
CA ASP A 199 -8.47 -32.20 27.02
C ASP A 199 -7.73 -31.00 27.61
N ILE A 200 -8.44 -30.21 28.43
CA ILE A 200 -7.85 -29.06 29.12
C ILE A 200 -6.66 -29.47 30.00
N ASN A 201 -6.59 -30.70 30.50
CA ASN A 201 -5.48 -31.12 31.35
C ASN A 201 -4.15 -31.16 30.60
N SER A 202 -4.21 -31.41 29.29
CA SER A 202 -3.04 -31.36 28.40
C SER A 202 -2.51 -29.94 28.14
N TRP A 203 -3.26 -28.89 28.49
CA TRP A 203 -2.84 -27.51 28.25
C TRP A 203 -1.73 -27.09 29.22
N SER A 204 -0.78 -26.31 28.72
CA SER A 204 0.25 -25.69 29.57
C SER A 204 -0.39 -24.73 30.58
N LEU A 205 0.23 -24.61 31.76
CA LEU A 205 -0.25 -23.72 32.81
C LEU A 205 -0.40 -22.27 32.33
N LYS A 206 0.61 -21.76 31.61
CA LYS A 206 0.61 -20.43 30.99
C LYS A 206 -0.61 -20.22 30.07
N ARG A 207 -0.98 -21.24 29.30
CA ARG A 207 -2.16 -21.18 28.40
C ARG A 207 -3.45 -21.16 29.20
N LYS A 208 -3.59 -22.03 30.21
CA LYS A 208 -4.75 -22.04 31.11
C LYS A 208 -4.94 -20.68 31.78
N GLU A 209 -3.88 -20.10 32.32
CA GLU A 209 -3.90 -18.77 32.94
C GLU A 209 -4.30 -17.70 31.92
N THR A 210 -3.70 -17.73 30.72
CA THR A 210 -4.03 -16.79 29.64
C THR A 210 -5.52 -16.86 29.27
N VAL A 211 -6.08 -18.04 29.02
CA VAL A 211 -7.51 -18.21 28.69
C VAL A 211 -8.40 -17.85 29.88
N ARG A 212 -8.01 -18.20 31.11
CA ARG A 212 -8.79 -17.90 32.32
C ARG A 212 -8.86 -16.39 32.60
N THR A 213 -7.83 -15.61 32.25
CA THR A 213 -7.90 -14.13 32.32
C THR A 213 -8.86 -13.50 31.29
N MET A 214 -9.34 -14.28 30.30
CA MET A 214 -10.29 -13.81 29.29
C MET A 214 -11.75 -14.11 29.67
N LEU A 215 -11.97 -14.89 30.72
CA LEU A 215 -13.28 -15.33 31.17
C LEU A 215 -13.72 -14.58 32.43
N PRO A 216 -15.03 -14.41 32.66
CA PRO A 216 -15.52 -13.82 33.90
C PRO A 216 -15.10 -14.66 35.13
N PRO A 217 -14.93 -14.01 36.31
CA PRO A 217 -14.62 -14.72 37.54
C PRO A 217 -15.65 -15.84 37.81
N GLY A 218 -15.16 -17.05 38.07
CA GLY A 218 -16.01 -18.23 38.29
C GLY A 218 -16.29 -19.08 37.04
N ALA A 219 -15.75 -18.72 35.87
CA ALA A 219 -15.86 -19.55 34.68
C ALA A 219 -15.20 -20.93 34.87
N THR A 220 -15.84 -21.94 34.31
CA THR A 220 -15.42 -23.34 34.43
C THR A 220 -14.39 -23.71 33.37
N ASP A 221 -13.71 -24.84 33.57
CA ASP A 221 -12.81 -25.42 32.57
C ASP A 221 -13.56 -25.77 31.26
N GLU A 222 -14.87 -26.07 31.34
CA GLU A 222 -15.71 -26.30 30.16
C GLU A 222 -15.94 -25.00 29.36
N ASP A 223 -16.07 -23.85 30.04
CA ASP A 223 -16.15 -22.55 29.38
C ASP A 223 -14.84 -22.19 28.66
N MET A 224 -13.71 -22.57 29.25
CA MET A 224 -12.38 -22.42 28.63
C MET A 224 -12.26 -23.26 27.35
N ILE A 225 -12.66 -24.53 27.40
CA ILE A 225 -12.66 -25.42 26.23
C ILE A 225 -13.59 -24.86 25.15
N ARG A 226 -14.82 -24.46 25.50
CA ARG A 226 -15.80 -23.92 24.54
C ARG A 226 -15.29 -22.68 23.81
N ILE A 227 -14.62 -21.75 24.50
CA ILE A 227 -14.04 -20.56 23.87
C ILE A 227 -12.91 -20.94 22.89
N VAL A 228 -12.02 -21.85 23.30
CA VAL A 228 -10.89 -22.27 22.46
C VAL A 228 -11.38 -23.03 21.22
N LEU A 229 -12.35 -23.93 21.39
CA LEU A 229 -12.95 -24.68 20.29
C LEU A 229 -13.77 -23.79 19.34
N ALA A 230 -14.48 -22.78 19.87
CA ALA A 230 -15.19 -21.79 19.04
C ALA A 230 -14.24 -20.92 18.20
N GLY A 231 -12.97 -20.80 18.61
CA GLY A 231 -11.94 -20.15 17.80
C GLY A 231 -11.29 -21.06 16.74
N ALA A 232 -11.39 -22.38 16.90
CA ALA A 232 -10.67 -23.38 16.13
C ALA A 232 -11.39 -23.82 14.83
N ASP A 233 -12.60 -23.32 14.60
CA ASP A 233 -13.43 -23.66 13.44
C ASP A 233 -12.91 -23.05 12.12
N GLU A 234 -11.90 -22.18 12.19
CA GLU A 234 -11.20 -21.58 11.06
C GLU A 234 -9.83 -22.29 10.89
N ASP A 235 -9.55 -22.86 9.71
CA ASP A 235 -8.35 -23.67 9.40
C ASP A 235 -7.02 -22.98 9.79
N LEU A 236 -6.50 -23.20 11.00
CA LEU A 236 -5.35 -22.47 11.55
C LEU A 236 -4.38 -23.38 12.33
N THR A 237 -3.10 -22.98 12.38
CA THR A 237 -2.06 -23.63 13.18
C THR A 237 -2.03 -23.13 14.62
N LEU A 238 -1.33 -23.82 15.51
CA LEU A 238 -1.29 -23.56 16.96
C LEU A 238 -0.72 -22.18 17.32
N GLU A 239 0.27 -21.71 16.56
CA GLU A 239 0.95 -20.41 16.75
C GLU A 239 0.09 -19.25 16.22
N ASP A 240 -0.59 -19.45 15.08
CA ASP A 240 -1.54 -18.48 14.53
C ASP A 240 -2.74 -18.26 15.46
N PHE A 241 -3.15 -19.30 16.22
CA PHE A 241 -4.28 -19.25 17.14
C PHE A 241 -4.00 -18.33 18.33
N ASP A 242 -2.85 -18.47 19.00
CA ASP A 242 -2.51 -17.68 20.18
C ASP A 242 -2.23 -16.20 19.81
N GLU A 243 -1.56 -15.92 18.68
CA GLU A 243 -1.39 -14.54 18.18
C GLU A 243 -2.72 -13.91 17.75
N ARG A 244 -3.63 -14.67 17.12
CA ARG A 244 -4.97 -14.16 16.77
C ARG A 244 -5.89 -14.03 17.97
N LEU A 245 -5.75 -14.84 19.02
CA LEU A 245 -6.48 -14.68 20.28
C LEU A 245 -6.08 -13.37 20.98
N ILE A 246 -4.78 -13.05 20.94
CA ILE A 246 -4.24 -11.76 21.43
C ILE A 246 -4.69 -10.61 20.51
N SER A 247 -4.67 -10.79 19.19
CA SER A 247 -5.22 -9.81 18.22
C SER A 247 -6.75 -9.64 18.32
N ARG A 248 -7.50 -10.64 18.80
CA ARG A 248 -8.95 -10.51 19.13
C ARG A 248 -9.19 -9.57 20.31
N LYS A 249 -8.26 -9.41 21.27
CA LYS A 249 -8.31 -8.29 22.26
C LYS A 249 -8.15 -6.92 21.58
N PHE A 250 -7.49 -6.89 20.42
CA PHE A 250 -7.19 -5.69 19.63
C PHE A 250 -8.11 -5.47 18.42
N LYS A 251 -9.23 -6.19 18.32
CA LYS A 251 -10.30 -5.84 17.35
C LYS A 251 -10.99 -4.54 17.80
N LEU A 252 -10.28 -3.44 17.56
CA LEU A 252 -10.75 -2.09 17.26
C LEU A 252 -12.20 -1.80 17.66
N TYR A 253 -12.37 -1.37 18.91
CA TYR A 253 -13.60 -0.73 19.36
C TYR A 253 -13.40 0.78 19.27
N LEU A 254 -13.64 1.33 18.07
CA LEU A 254 -14.11 2.71 18.01
C LEU A 254 -15.56 2.68 18.53
N PRO A 255 -15.93 3.52 19.50
CA PRO A 255 -17.32 3.62 19.92
C PRO A 255 -18.18 4.06 18.72
N GLY A 256 -19.45 3.63 18.71
CA GLY A 256 -20.45 4.03 17.71
C GLY A 256 -20.86 2.97 16.71
N ILE A 257 -21.59 1.96 17.19
CA ILE A 257 -22.15 0.82 16.46
C ILE A 257 -21.17 -0.34 16.31
N ALA A 258 -21.08 -1.13 17.38
CA ALA A 258 -20.65 -2.51 17.28
C ALA A 258 -21.73 -3.33 16.54
N LEU A 259 -21.73 -3.30 15.20
CA LEU A 259 -22.48 -4.30 14.43
C LEU A 259 -21.84 -5.66 14.70
N SER A 260 -22.68 -6.68 14.90
CA SER A 260 -22.16 -8.03 15.04
C SER A 260 -21.33 -8.39 13.80
N HIS A 261 -20.21 -9.08 14.00
CA HIS A 261 -19.40 -9.58 12.88
C HIS A 261 -20.23 -10.43 11.92
N SER A 262 -21.26 -11.14 12.41
CA SER A 262 -22.22 -11.87 11.59
C SER A 262 -23.09 -10.96 10.72
N PHE A 263 -23.53 -9.80 11.23
CA PHE A 263 -24.23 -8.79 10.44
C PHE A 263 -23.33 -8.24 9.33
N LEU A 264 -22.10 -7.81 9.66
CA LEU A 264 -21.14 -7.32 8.67
C LEU A 264 -20.78 -8.41 7.64
N LYS A 265 -20.57 -9.65 8.07
CA LYS A 265 -20.27 -10.78 7.16
C LYS A 265 -21.44 -11.08 6.22
N SER A 266 -22.67 -10.98 6.70
CA SER A 266 -23.87 -11.32 5.92
C SER A 266 -24.38 -10.19 5.01
N THR A 267 -24.23 -8.93 5.43
CA THR A 267 -24.67 -7.75 4.66
C THR A 267 -23.54 -7.11 3.85
N LYS A 268 -22.30 -7.26 4.32
CA LYS A 268 -21.10 -6.57 3.83
C LYS A 268 -21.25 -5.04 3.84
N ALA A 269 -22.09 -4.51 4.72
CA ALA A 269 -22.53 -3.13 4.78
C ALA A 269 -22.12 -2.44 6.08
N ILE A 270 -21.81 -1.15 6.01
CA ILE A 270 -21.79 -0.25 7.19
C ILE A 270 -23.12 0.51 7.22
N LEU A 271 -23.69 0.83 8.38
CA LEU A 271 -24.96 1.56 8.45
C LEU A 271 -24.74 3.09 8.30
N PRO A 272 -25.59 3.82 7.57
CA PRO A 272 -25.46 5.28 7.44
C PRO A 272 -25.85 5.95 8.77
N PRO A 273 -25.25 7.11 9.13
CA PRO A 273 -25.58 7.81 10.37
C PRO A 273 -27.05 8.22 10.41
N SER A 274 -27.63 8.30 11.60
CA SER A 274 -29.08 8.46 11.78
C SER A 274 -29.65 9.71 11.11
N HIS A 275 -28.91 10.81 11.05
CA HIS A 275 -29.32 12.07 10.41
C HIS A 275 -29.23 12.04 8.87
N LEU A 276 -28.55 11.05 8.30
CA LEU A 276 -28.50 10.82 6.85
C LEU A 276 -29.41 9.68 6.39
N SER A 277 -29.90 8.88 7.33
CA SER A 277 -30.88 7.83 7.03
C SER A 277 -32.28 8.42 6.89
N GLU A 278 -32.86 8.31 5.71
CA GLU A 278 -34.30 8.53 5.51
C GLU A 278 -35.13 7.33 5.99
N ASN A 279 -34.49 6.20 6.26
CA ASN A 279 -35.16 5.00 6.74
C ASN A 279 -35.18 4.98 8.27
N HIS A 280 -36.39 5.01 8.83
CA HIS A 280 -36.61 4.99 10.28
C HIS A 280 -35.94 3.80 10.98
N THR A 281 -35.78 2.66 10.32
CA THR A 281 -35.18 1.44 10.90
C THR A 281 -33.71 1.63 11.23
N PHE A 282 -32.93 2.25 10.35
CA PHE A 282 -31.53 2.55 10.68
C PHE A 282 -31.45 3.59 11.80
N SER A 283 -32.29 4.63 11.78
CA SER A 283 -32.33 5.62 12.87
C SER A 283 -32.71 4.98 14.20
N ARG A 284 -33.67 4.04 14.25
CA ARG A 284 -34.00 3.26 15.46
C ARG A 284 -32.80 2.47 15.97
N ILE A 285 -32.05 1.81 15.09
CA ILE A 285 -30.84 1.07 15.45
C ILE A 285 -29.79 2.00 16.07
N TYR A 286 -29.60 3.19 15.50
CA TYR A 286 -28.67 4.20 16.04
C TYR A 286 -29.13 4.73 17.40
N GLU A 287 -30.40 5.14 17.54
CA GLU A 287 -30.91 5.70 18.80
C GLU A 287 -30.90 4.67 19.93
N LYS A 288 -31.19 3.39 19.63
CA LYS A 288 -31.05 2.28 20.60
C LYS A 288 -29.60 2.06 21.03
N ASN A 289 -28.62 2.37 20.17
CA ASN A 289 -27.20 2.27 20.49
C ASN A 289 -26.69 3.47 21.32
N LYS A 290 -27.15 4.69 21.03
CA LYS A 290 -26.71 5.91 21.75
C LYS A 290 -26.93 5.84 23.26
N GLY A 291 -28.02 5.19 23.68
CA GLY A 291 -28.35 5.02 25.10
C GLY A 291 -27.69 3.82 25.77
N CYS A 292 -26.97 2.96 25.04
CA CYS A 292 -26.39 1.74 25.59
C CYS A 292 -25.04 2.11 26.26
N PRO A 293 -24.94 2.14 27.60
CA PRO A 293 -23.71 2.54 28.27
C PRO A 293 -22.61 1.56 27.91
N VAL A 294 -21.59 2.04 27.20
CA VAL A 294 -20.32 1.31 27.05
C VAL A 294 -19.68 1.30 28.43
N SER A 295 -20.11 0.34 29.25
CA SER A 295 -19.61 0.12 30.60
C SER A 295 -18.09 -0.01 30.52
N ARG A 296 -17.36 0.85 31.24
CA ARG A 296 -15.90 0.71 31.44
C ARG A 296 -15.53 -0.60 32.17
N LYS A 297 -16.52 -1.35 32.70
CA LYS A 297 -16.32 -2.64 33.36
C LYS A 297 -16.35 -3.77 32.32
N GLY A 298 -15.24 -3.99 31.63
CA GLY A 298 -14.96 -5.26 30.95
C GLY A 298 -15.69 -5.54 29.62
N LEU A 299 -14.99 -6.24 28.73
CA LEU A 299 -15.40 -6.59 27.36
C LEU A 299 -16.69 -7.46 27.33
N THR A 300 -16.86 -8.35 28.30
CA THR A 300 -17.95 -9.33 28.34
C THR A 300 -19.30 -8.68 28.63
N ASP A 301 -19.32 -7.69 29.54
CA ASP A 301 -20.53 -6.95 29.91
C ASP A 301 -20.98 -6.04 28.75
N CYS A 302 -20.03 -5.51 27.97
CA CYS A 302 -20.31 -4.68 26.81
C CYS A 302 -20.95 -5.48 25.66
N LEU A 303 -20.48 -6.70 25.40
CA LEU A 303 -21.04 -7.57 24.35
C LEU A 303 -22.44 -8.09 24.70
N GLN A 304 -22.68 -8.43 25.97
CA GLN A 304 -24.02 -8.83 26.43
C GLN A 304 -25.00 -7.64 26.47
N GLY A 305 -24.54 -6.45 26.82
CA GLY A 305 -25.35 -5.22 26.77
C GLY A 305 -25.75 -4.83 25.34
N LEU A 306 -24.80 -4.84 24.40
CA LEU A 306 -25.06 -4.48 22.99
C LEU A 306 -25.99 -5.47 22.28
N ALA A 307 -25.86 -6.76 22.55
CA ALA A 307 -26.77 -7.79 22.03
C ALA A 307 -28.20 -7.67 22.60
N GLY A 308 -28.36 -7.02 23.76
CA GLY A 308 -29.67 -6.75 24.36
C GLY A 308 -30.33 -5.44 23.89
N CYS A 309 -29.53 -4.43 23.50
CA CYS A 309 -30.03 -3.10 23.11
C CYS A 309 -30.64 -3.07 21.69
N ILE A 310 -30.08 -3.80 20.73
CA ILE A 310 -30.61 -3.89 19.35
C ILE A 310 -31.38 -5.20 19.19
N GLY A 311 -32.70 -5.12 18.99
CA GLY A 311 -33.51 -6.32 18.78
C GLY A 311 -33.09 -7.06 17.50
N PRO A 312 -33.10 -8.40 17.48
CA PRO A 312 -32.79 -9.20 16.29
C PRO A 312 -33.69 -8.82 15.10
N ASP A 313 -34.93 -8.39 15.38
CA ASP A 313 -35.89 -7.94 14.36
C ASP A 313 -35.42 -6.67 13.64
N ASP A 314 -34.85 -5.68 14.35
CA ASP A 314 -34.33 -4.47 13.70
C ASP A 314 -33.13 -4.79 12.80
N LEU A 315 -32.24 -5.70 13.22
CA LEU A 315 -31.10 -6.14 12.39
C LEU A 315 -31.57 -6.96 11.18
N MET A 316 -32.58 -7.81 11.34
CA MET A 316 -33.16 -8.55 10.23
C MET A 316 -33.86 -7.61 9.24
N GLU A 317 -34.63 -6.64 9.73
CA GLU A 317 -35.26 -5.62 8.89
C GLU A 317 -34.21 -4.77 8.15
N ALA A 318 -33.16 -4.32 8.84
CA ALA A 318 -32.04 -3.60 8.24
C ALA A 318 -31.34 -4.41 7.15
N LYS A 319 -31.08 -5.71 7.41
CA LYS A 319 -30.52 -6.63 6.44
C LYS A 319 -31.42 -6.76 5.22
N ASP A 320 -32.72 -6.94 5.40
CA ASP A 320 -33.68 -7.05 4.30
C ASP A 320 -33.73 -5.76 3.47
N ILE A 321 -33.71 -4.59 4.12
CA ILE A 321 -33.62 -3.29 3.43
C ILE A 321 -32.34 -3.23 2.61
N ILE A 322 -31.18 -3.55 3.18
CA ILE A 322 -29.88 -3.53 2.49
C ILE A 322 -29.91 -4.46 1.28
N LEU A 323 -30.29 -5.73 1.47
CA LEU A 323 -30.33 -6.72 0.39
C LEU A 323 -31.34 -6.35 -0.70
N LYS A 324 -32.43 -5.64 -0.36
CA LYS A 324 -33.47 -5.25 -1.30
C LYS A 324 -33.13 -3.96 -2.07
N THR A 325 -32.42 -3.02 -1.45
CA THR A 325 -32.31 -1.65 -1.95
C THR A 325 -30.89 -1.20 -2.25
N TRP A 326 -29.88 -1.75 -1.59
CA TRP A 326 -28.50 -1.29 -1.78
C TRP A 326 -27.86 -1.96 -2.99
N SER A 327 -26.93 -1.25 -3.62
CA SER A 327 -26.15 -1.75 -4.74
C SER A 327 -24.74 -2.09 -4.29
N THR A 328 -24.06 -2.93 -5.08
CA THR A 328 -22.65 -3.19 -4.84
C THR A 328 -21.81 -1.94 -5.06
N ASN A 329 -20.75 -1.79 -4.28
CA ASN A 329 -19.81 -0.70 -4.38
C ASN A 329 -18.92 -0.90 -5.62
N PRO A 330 -19.01 -0.05 -6.66
CA PRO A 330 -18.17 -0.16 -7.86
C PRO A 330 -16.68 -0.09 -7.57
N PHE A 331 -16.27 0.71 -6.57
CA PHE A 331 -14.88 0.95 -6.22
C PHE A 331 -14.19 -0.25 -5.57
N MET A 332 -14.94 -1.34 -5.30
CA MET A 332 -14.39 -2.63 -4.88
C MET A 332 -14.11 -3.57 -6.06
N PHE A 333 -14.44 -3.14 -7.28
CA PHE A 333 -14.20 -3.90 -8.50
C PHE A 333 -13.10 -3.25 -9.33
N ASP A 334 -11.99 -3.96 -9.44
CA ASP A 334 -10.98 -3.64 -10.43
C ASP A 334 -11.29 -4.37 -11.75
N PRO A 335 -11.63 -3.64 -12.83
CA PRO A 335 -11.85 -4.25 -14.14
C PRO A 335 -10.63 -5.02 -14.67
N MET A 336 -9.42 -4.73 -14.17
CA MET A 336 -8.17 -5.38 -14.60
C MET A 336 -7.91 -6.72 -13.89
N HIS A 337 -8.45 -6.94 -12.68
CA HIS A 337 -8.17 -8.15 -11.88
C HIS A 337 -9.28 -9.21 -11.91
N TYR A 338 -10.42 -8.93 -12.55
CA TYR A 338 -11.57 -9.85 -12.54
C TYR A 338 -11.39 -11.12 -13.38
N SER A 339 -10.27 -11.30 -14.11
CA SER A 339 -10.00 -12.51 -14.89
C SER A 339 -9.32 -13.65 -14.13
N THR A 340 -8.71 -13.41 -12.96
CA THR A 340 -7.82 -14.39 -12.32
C THR A 340 -8.29 -14.98 -10.98
N PHE A 341 -9.24 -14.34 -10.28
CA PHE A 341 -9.74 -14.85 -8.99
C PHE A 341 -11.10 -15.56 -9.13
N SER A 342 -11.09 -16.74 -9.75
CA SER A 342 -12.22 -17.69 -9.66
C SER A 342 -12.24 -18.49 -8.35
N GLY A 343 -11.17 -18.41 -7.55
CA GLY A 343 -11.01 -19.13 -6.29
C GLY A 343 -11.36 -18.31 -5.06
N GLY A 344 -12.66 -18.10 -4.79
CA GLY A 344 -13.30 -17.96 -3.46
C GLY A 344 -12.67 -17.15 -2.31
N LEU A 345 -11.58 -16.40 -2.48
CA LEU A 345 -10.94 -15.66 -1.39
C LEU A 345 -11.85 -14.51 -0.94
N HIS A 346 -12.31 -14.61 0.31
CA HIS A 346 -13.20 -13.66 0.97
C HIS A 346 -12.44 -12.40 1.41
N PHE A 347 -12.10 -11.51 0.47
CA PHE A 347 -11.60 -10.18 0.80
C PHE A 347 -12.67 -9.36 1.55
N SER A 348 -12.31 -8.81 2.72
CA SER A 348 -13.20 -7.98 3.54
C SER A 348 -12.51 -6.62 3.82
N PRO A 349 -12.79 -5.58 3.01
CA PRO A 349 -12.15 -4.28 3.09
C PRO A 349 -12.39 -3.59 4.44
N ILE A 350 -13.47 -3.94 5.17
CA ILE A 350 -13.67 -3.47 6.55
C ILE A 350 -12.59 -4.03 7.46
N ILE A 351 -12.33 -5.34 7.40
CA ILE A 351 -11.35 -6.01 8.25
C ILE A 351 -9.95 -5.52 7.89
N ASP A 352 -9.64 -5.39 6.60
CA ASP A 352 -8.31 -4.98 6.13
C ASP A 352 -8.06 -3.48 6.34
N PHE A 353 -9.06 -2.60 6.17
CA PHE A 353 -8.93 -1.18 6.53
C PHE A 353 -8.70 -1.00 8.04
N MET A 354 -9.47 -1.72 8.86
CA MET A 354 -9.31 -1.70 10.31
C MET A 354 -7.93 -2.26 10.71
N MET A 355 -7.49 -3.39 10.15
CA MET A 355 -6.22 -4.02 10.51
C MET A 355 -4.97 -3.37 9.88
N GLY A 356 -5.08 -2.69 8.75
CA GLY A 356 -3.95 -2.08 8.03
C GLY A 356 -3.83 -0.58 8.25
N PHE A 357 -4.88 0.19 7.91
CA PHE A 357 -4.83 1.66 7.95
C PHE A 357 -4.86 2.25 9.35
N MET A 358 -5.44 1.55 10.34
CA MET A 358 -5.41 2.00 11.74
C MET A 358 -4.30 1.36 12.58
N LYS A 359 -3.54 0.38 12.05
CA LYS A 359 -2.37 -0.20 12.75
C LYS A 359 -1.06 0.50 12.44
N VAL A 360 -0.87 1.03 11.23
CA VAL A 360 0.41 1.65 10.83
C VAL A 360 0.64 2.89 11.70
N GLU A 361 1.54 2.76 12.68
CA GLU A 361 2.12 3.80 13.55
C GLU A 361 1.19 4.61 14.48
N TRP A 362 -0.07 4.20 14.70
CA TRP A 362 -0.97 4.92 15.64
C TRP A 362 -0.90 4.30 17.06
N GLY A 363 0.30 3.81 17.39
CA GLY A 363 0.80 3.43 18.71
C GLY A 363 -0.15 2.67 19.63
N SER A 364 -0.40 1.39 19.38
CA SER A 364 -0.91 0.35 20.32
C SER A 364 -2.12 0.66 21.25
N ASP A 365 -2.71 1.84 21.14
CA ASP A 365 -3.92 2.29 21.78
C ASP A 365 -4.61 3.24 20.77
N PRO A 366 -5.91 3.13 20.48
CA PRO A 366 -6.64 4.17 19.74
C PRO A 366 -6.85 5.47 20.56
N ILE A 367 -6.50 5.43 21.85
CA ILE A 367 -6.63 6.53 22.82
C ILE A 367 -5.72 7.75 22.53
N PRO A 368 -4.44 7.62 22.12
CA PRO A 368 -3.53 8.74 21.87
C PRO A 368 -3.93 9.58 20.67
N VAL A 369 -4.65 9.03 19.70
CA VAL A 369 -5.11 9.75 18.51
C VAL A 369 -6.36 10.56 18.81
N ALA A 370 -7.34 9.95 19.47
CA ALA A 370 -8.46 10.72 20.02
C ALA A 370 -7.91 11.83 20.93
N ASN A 371 -6.87 11.56 21.72
CA ASN A 371 -6.21 12.56 22.55
C ASN A 371 -5.36 13.58 21.77
N GLN A 372 -4.72 13.23 20.65
CA GLN A 372 -3.97 14.15 19.80
C GLN A 372 -4.91 15.05 19.00
N MET A 373 -6.00 14.51 18.43
CA MET A 373 -7.04 15.31 17.79
C MET A 373 -7.78 16.19 18.83
N ARG A 374 -8.01 15.68 20.06
CA ARG A 374 -8.50 16.49 21.19
C ARG A 374 -7.51 17.58 21.60
N ALA A 375 -6.20 17.30 21.59
CA ALA A 375 -5.17 18.30 21.87
C ALA A 375 -5.11 19.37 20.76
N MET A 376 -5.34 18.98 19.51
CA MET A 376 -5.42 19.90 18.36
C MET A 376 -6.64 20.82 18.41
N ASP A 377 -7.78 20.38 18.96
CA ASP A 377 -8.93 21.26 19.21
C ASP A 377 -8.67 22.23 20.39
N ASN A 378 -7.73 21.91 21.29
CA ASN A 378 -7.54 22.59 22.58
C ASN A 378 -6.43 23.65 22.61
N GLU A 379 -5.57 23.78 21.58
CA GLU A 379 -4.49 24.79 21.61
C GLU A 379 -4.99 26.24 21.60
N ASP A 380 -6.25 26.49 21.21
CA ASP A 380 -6.90 27.81 21.29
C ASP A 380 -7.97 27.92 22.42
N GLN A 381 -8.21 26.86 23.20
CA GLN A 381 -9.21 26.85 24.27
C GLN A 381 -8.70 26.16 25.54
N GLU A 382 -7.95 26.91 26.36
CA GLU A 382 -7.76 26.56 27.78
C GLU A 382 -9.14 26.48 28.47
N GLY A 383 -9.74 25.28 28.52
CA GLY A 383 -11.01 25.02 29.22
C GLY A 383 -12.04 24.17 28.48
N ALA A 384 -11.79 23.75 27.23
CA ALA A 384 -12.74 22.89 26.52
C ALA A 384 -12.73 21.46 27.11
N GLN A 385 -13.79 21.11 27.84
CA GLN A 385 -14.10 19.71 28.13
C GLN A 385 -14.18 18.95 26.79
N ALA A 386 -13.51 17.79 26.73
CA ALA A 386 -13.56 16.92 25.55
C ALA A 386 -15.01 16.75 25.08
N ASP A 387 -15.31 17.10 23.82
CA ASP A 387 -16.64 16.92 23.24
C ASP A 387 -17.05 15.44 23.41
N PRO A 388 -17.99 15.14 24.33
CA PRO A 388 -18.39 13.78 24.63
C PRO A 388 -19.10 13.12 23.44
N ASP A 389 -19.42 13.86 22.37
CA ASP A 389 -20.15 13.37 21.20
C ASP A 389 -19.26 12.77 20.10
N LEU A 390 -17.91 12.82 20.18
CA LEU A 390 -17.01 12.08 19.25
C LEU A 390 -16.98 10.57 19.52
N THR A 391 -18.08 10.01 20.05
CA THR A 391 -18.21 8.60 20.36
C THR A 391 -18.64 7.76 19.17
N GLU A 392 -18.67 8.30 17.94
CA GLU A 392 -19.09 7.55 16.75
C GLU A 392 -18.01 7.43 15.67
N PHE A 393 -17.80 6.21 15.15
CA PHE A 393 -16.89 5.91 14.02
C PHE A 393 -17.14 6.84 12.82
N PHE A 394 -18.41 7.15 12.55
CA PHE A 394 -18.81 8.06 11.49
C PHE A 394 -18.24 9.46 11.70
N ASP A 395 -18.36 10.01 12.91
CA ASP A 395 -17.90 11.36 13.22
C ASP A 395 -16.38 11.44 13.22
N PHE A 396 -15.71 10.38 13.70
CA PHE A 396 -14.26 10.27 13.65
C PHE A 396 -13.73 10.34 12.21
N THR A 397 -14.23 9.47 11.34
CA THR A 397 -13.80 9.44 9.92
C THR A 397 -14.24 10.69 9.16
N SER A 398 -15.42 11.25 9.48
CA SER A 398 -15.88 12.52 8.90
C SER A 398 -15.00 13.70 9.30
N CYS A 399 -14.51 13.74 10.55
CA CYS A 399 -13.55 14.73 11.01
C CYS A 399 -12.23 14.62 10.25
N PHE A 400 -11.73 13.39 10.05
CA PHE A 400 -10.55 13.15 9.22
C PHE A 400 -10.74 13.64 7.77
N PHE A 401 -11.85 13.29 7.13
CA PHE A 401 -12.15 13.75 5.76
C PHE A 401 -12.32 15.25 5.66
N TRP A 402 -12.94 15.87 6.67
CA TRP A 402 -13.05 17.33 6.73
C TRP A 402 -11.68 17.98 6.85
N ASN A 403 -10.82 17.51 7.75
CA ASN A 403 -9.46 18.03 7.89
C ASN A 403 -8.68 17.94 6.58
N ALA A 404 -8.70 16.78 5.92
CA ALA A 404 -8.06 16.58 4.63
C ALA A 404 -8.67 17.48 3.55
N GLY A 405 -10.00 17.54 3.44
CA GLY A 405 -10.71 18.39 2.49
C GLY A 405 -10.43 19.88 2.66
N HIS A 406 -10.46 20.36 3.91
CA HIS A 406 -10.11 21.72 4.27
C HIS A 406 -8.66 22.04 3.92
N ALA A 407 -7.72 21.12 4.17
CA ALA A 407 -6.32 21.28 3.79
C ALA A 407 -6.15 21.36 2.26
N LEU A 408 -6.85 20.52 1.47
CA LEU A 408 -6.81 20.57 0.01
C LEU A 408 -7.28 21.92 -0.54
N VAL A 409 -8.36 22.48 0.03
CA VAL A 409 -8.88 23.78 -0.42
C VAL A 409 -7.95 24.91 0.00
N SER A 410 -7.59 24.99 1.29
CA SER A 410 -6.78 26.09 1.82
C SER A 410 -5.34 26.09 1.30
N LEU A 411 -4.68 24.93 1.27
CA LEU A 411 -3.31 24.81 0.79
C LEU A 411 -3.25 24.71 -0.74
N GLY A 412 -4.18 24.00 -1.37
CA GLY A 412 -4.17 23.79 -2.81
C GLY A 412 -4.85 24.93 -3.56
N ALA A 413 -6.17 25.02 -3.43
CA ALA A 413 -6.99 25.91 -4.25
C ALA A 413 -6.81 27.40 -3.92
N GLU A 414 -6.60 27.76 -2.65
CA GLU A 414 -6.57 29.16 -2.20
C GLU A 414 -5.16 29.76 -2.17
N SER A 415 -4.15 28.99 -1.73
CA SER A 415 -2.77 29.49 -1.56
C SER A 415 -1.76 28.94 -2.57
N ALA A 416 -2.13 27.94 -3.37
CA ALA A 416 -1.22 27.20 -4.25
C ALA A 416 0.05 26.70 -3.52
N ALA A 417 -0.04 26.49 -2.21
CA ALA A 417 1.01 25.92 -1.37
C ALA A 417 1.08 24.39 -1.52
N LEU A 418 0.00 23.74 -1.96
CA LEU A 418 -0.07 22.30 -2.20
C LEU A 418 -0.23 22.00 -3.69
N GLU A 419 0.61 21.08 -4.16
CA GLU A 419 0.48 20.39 -5.43
C GLU A 419 0.44 18.87 -5.16
N VAL A 420 -0.54 18.18 -5.74
CA VAL A 420 -0.65 16.74 -5.75
C VAL A 420 -0.58 16.30 -7.20
N GLU A 421 0.44 15.56 -7.57
CA GLU A 421 0.60 14.96 -8.88
C GLU A 421 0.26 13.48 -8.79
N TRP A 422 -0.45 12.95 -9.77
CA TRP A 422 -0.70 11.51 -9.87
C TRP A 422 -0.22 10.94 -11.21
N ASN A 423 0.21 9.69 -11.17
CA ASN A 423 0.84 8.96 -12.26
C ASN A 423 0.35 7.51 -12.32
N VAL A 424 0.15 6.99 -13.53
CA VAL A 424 -0.09 5.57 -13.77
C VAL A 424 1.16 4.93 -14.38
N GLY A 425 1.74 3.96 -13.70
CA GLY A 425 2.84 3.18 -14.26
C GLY A 425 3.82 2.67 -13.21
N ASP A 426 4.87 2.02 -13.71
CA ASP A 426 5.97 1.52 -12.89
C ASP A 426 6.79 2.68 -12.27
N ILE A 427 7.02 2.59 -10.95
CA ILE A 427 7.73 3.63 -10.20
C ILE A 427 9.16 3.84 -10.69
N VAL A 428 9.85 2.77 -11.13
CA VAL A 428 11.23 2.87 -11.61
C VAL A 428 11.29 3.74 -12.86
N SER A 429 10.36 3.54 -13.79
CA SER A 429 10.22 4.32 -15.02
C SER A 429 9.96 5.81 -14.74
N ILE A 430 9.09 6.11 -13.78
CA ILE A 430 8.79 7.49 -13.36
C ILE A 430 10.02 8.14 -12.71
N CYS A 431 10.68 7.43 -11.80
CA CYS A 431 11.88 7.92 -11.15
C CYS A 431 13.02 8.15 -12.15
N GLN A 432 13.14 7.31 -13.19
CA GLN A 432 14.07 7.53 -14.29
C GLN A 432 13.75 8.81 -15.07
N ALA A 433 12.48 9.07 -15.38
CA ALA A 433 12.06 10.30 -16.07
C ALA A 433 12.40 11.56 -15.25
N TYR A 434 12.13 11.57 -13.93
CA TYR A 434 12.51 12.69 -13.07
C TYR A 434 14.02 12.90 -12.99
N ARG A 435 14.81 11.83 -12.92
CA ARG A 435 16.28 11.94 -12.91
C ARG A 435 16.82 12.50 -14.22
N GLN A 436 16.28 12.06 -15.36
CA GLN A 436 16.73 12.51 -16.67
C GLN A 436 16.46 13.99 -16.89
N THR A 437 15.31 14.47 -16.39
CA THR A 437 14.93 15.88 -16.49
C THR A 437 15.59 16.74 -15.41
N GLY A 438 16.02 16.14 -14.30
CA GLY A 438 16.57 16.86 -13.14
C GLY A 438 15.56 17.77 -12.46
N THR A 439 14.26 17.57 -12.74
CA THR A 439 13.19 18.51 -12.37
C THR A 439 12.71 18.32 -10.94
N LYS A 440 12.85 17.11 -10.39
CA LYS A 440 12.29 16.76 -9.08
C LYS A 440 13.26 16.00 -8.20
N CYS A 441 13.26 16.40 -6.93
CA CYS A 441 13.82 15.68 -5.80
C CYS A 441 12.79 15.73 -4.66
N PHE A 442 12.84 14.75 -3.77
CA PHE A 442 11.88 14.56 -2.70
C PHE A 442 12.55 14.67 -1.34
N HIS A 443 11.86 15.28 -0.38
CA HIS A 443 12.25 15.17 1.02
C HIS A 443 11.83 13.80 1.58
N ARG A 444 10.66 13.32 1.20
CA ARG A 444 10.12 12.05 1.70
C ARG A 444 9.59 11.23 0.56
N VAL A 445 9.89 9.94 0.56
CA VAL A 445 9.35 8.97 -0.39
C VAL A 445 8.76 7.83 0.42
N PHE A 446 7.49 7.54 0.21
CA PHE A 446 6.78 6.44 0.84
C PHE A 446 6.47 5.41 -0.23
N LEU A 447 7.05 4.23 -0.08
CA LEU A 447 6.77 3.09 -0.94
C LEU A 447 5.81 2.17 -0.19
N SER A 448 4.82 1.68 -0.92
CA SER A 448 3.87 0.67 -0.44
C SER A 448 4.60 -0.65 -0.07
N ASN A 449 3.83 -1.70 0.20
CA ASN A 449 4.32 -3.06 0.30
C ASN A 449 3.99 -3.89 -0.96
N ILE A 450 3.59 -3.27 -2.06
CA ILE A 450 3.10 -3.91 -3.31
C ILE A 450 4.22 -3.98 -4.39
N PRO A 451 4.28 -5.05 -5.22
CA PRO A 451 5.51 -5.55 -5.87
C PRO A 451 6.13 -4.73 -7.02
N ASP A 452 5.70 -3.51 -7.32
CA ASP A 452 6.29 -2.71 -8.40
C ASP A 452 7.81 -2.49 -8.19
N TYR A 453 8.29 -2.67 -6.95
CA TYR A 453 9.69 -2.70 -6.53
C TYR A 453 9.90 -3.87 -5.56
N THR A 454 9.79 -5.11 -6.03
CA THR A 454 10.29 -6.22 -5.19
C THR A 454 11.79 -6.01 -4.94
N GLY A 455 12.21 -6.06 -3.67
CA GLY A 455 13.62 -5.98 -3.26
C GLY A 455 14.16 -4.57 -3.04
N VAL A 456 15.27 -4.49 -2.30
CA VAL A 456 15.86 -3.20 -1.88
C VAL A 456 16.72 -2.57 -2.99
N LEU A 457 17.23 -3.38 -3.93
CA LEU A 457 18.19 -2.91 -4.91
C LEU A 457 17.62 -1.84 -5.87
N PRO A 458 16.47 -2.04 -6.55
CA PRO A 458 15.88 -1.01 -7.42
C PRO A 458 15.50 0.26 -6.66
N VAL A 459 15.02 0.08 -5.42
CA VAL A 459 14.70 1.19 -4.52
C VAL A 459 15.94 2.06 -4.29
N PHE A 460 17.08 1.43 -4.03
CA PHE A 460 18.34 2.12 -3.80
C PHE A 460 18.96 2.72 -5.06
N THR A 461 18.81 2.08 -6.22
CA THR A 461 19.44 2.56 -7.46
C THR A 461 18.62 3.57 -8.23
N ASP A 462 17.29 3.45 -8.18
CA ASP A 462 16.40 4.19 -9.05
C ASP A 462 15.60 5.25 -8.31
N ILE A 463 15.18 4.96 -7.07
CA ILE A 463 14.31 5.85 -6.28
C ILE A 463 15.13 6.74 -5.36
N PHE A 464 16.05 6.17 -4.57
CA PHE A 464 16.86 6.89 -3.61
C PHE A 464 17.66 8.09 -4.16
N PRO A 465 18.16 8.10 -5.41
CA PRO A 465 18.86 9.27 -5.93
C PRO A 465 17.98 10.53 -6.04
N LEU A 466 16.65 10.37 -6.05
CA LEU A 466 15.70 11.47 -6.01
C LEU A 466 15.52 12.05 -4.61
N LEU A 467 16.07 11.42 -3.57
CA LEU A 467 16.01 11.96 -2.21
C LEU A 467 16.97 13.15 -2.07
N HIS A 468 16.47 14.24 -1.49
CA HIS A 468 17.31 15.37 -1.08
C HIS A 468 18.33 14.97 -0.02
N GLU A 469 19.42 15.73 0.04
CA GLU A 469 20.33 15.65 1.18
C GLU A 469 19.63 16.15 2.44
N SER A 470 19.65 15.33 3.49
CA SER A 470 19.12 15.71 4.79
C SER A 470 19.85 16.95 5.32
N LYS A 471 19.09 18.02 5.58
CA LYS A 471 19.57 19.25 6.23
C LYS A 471 19.09 19.27 7.68
N ALA A 472 19.78 20.02 8.54
CA ALA A 472 19.46 20.09 9.98
C ALA A 472 17.97 20.38 10.30
N LYS A 473 17.26 21.09 9.41
CA LYS A 473 15.86 21.48 9.60
C LYS A 473 14.84 20.57 8.89
N VAL A 474 15.24 19.76 7.92
CA VAL A 474 14.33 18.94 7.12
C VAL A 474 14.89 17.53 7.01
N SER A 475 14.25 16.61 7.74
CA SER A 475 14.56 15.19 7.64
C SER A 475 14.15 14.69 6.26
N CYS A 476 15.13 14.15 5.52
CA CYS A 476 14.87 13.49 4.26
C CYS A 476 14.96 11.99 4.45
N HIS A 477 13.92 11.24 4.10
CA HIS A 477 13.92 9.79 4.23
C HIS A 477 13.07 9.10 3.17
N LEU A 478 13.49 7.88 2.86
CA LEU A 478 12.77 6.89 2.11
C LEU A 478 12.19 5.89 3.10
N HIS A 479 10.90 5.65 3.02
CA HIS A 479 10.17 4.64 3.77
C HIS A 479 9.72 3.55 2.80
N HIS A 480 10.04 2.29 3.10
CA HIS A 480 9.54 1.13 2.38
C HIS A 480 9.31 -0.04 3.33
N ASP A 481 8.56 -1.04 2.90
CA ASP A 481 8.25 -2.25 3.67
C ASP A 481 8.56 -3.52 2.85
N ILE A 482 8.69 -4.66 3.52
CA ILE A 482 8.85 -5.96 2.89
C ILE A 482 7.49 -6.45 2.39
N LEU A 483 7.41 -6.77 1.10
CA LEU A 483 6.21 -7.33 0.45
C LEU A 483 5.56 -8.43 1.29
N PHE A 484 4.28 -8.23 1.59
CA PHE A 484 3.40 -9.11 2.38
C PHE A 484 3.87 -9.43 3.79
N ASN A 485 4.92 -8.79 4.30
CA ASN A 485 5.55 -9.24 5.53
C ASN A 485 5.72 -10.78 5.48
N ASN A 486 6.57 -11.25 4.55
CA ASN A 486 6.93 -12.66 4.42
C ASN A 486 7.89 -13.22 5.51
N PRO A 487 7.49 -14.28 6.27
CA PRO A 487 8.22 -14.74 7.47
C PRO A 487 9.48 -15.53 7.14
N LYS A 488 9.87 -15.49 5.88
CA LYS A 488 11.10 -16.06 5.37
C LYS A 488 12.33 -15.38 5.94
N PHE A 489 12.30 -14.07 6.24
CA PHE A 489 13.47 -13.37 6.76
C PHE A 489 13.40 -13.23 8.28
N GLU A 490 14.43 -13.72 8.97
CA GLU A 490 14.56 -13.63 10.44
C GLU A 490 14.87 -12.21 10.90
N SER A 491 15.51 -11.41 10.04
CA SER A 491 15.88 -10.03 10.32
C SER A 491 15.92 -9.18 9.05
N TYR A 492 15.85 -7.86 9.23
CA TYR A 492 16.01 -6.94 8.11
C TYR A 492 17.40 -7.03 7.46
N ALA A 493 18.45 -7.27 8.25
CA ALA A 493 19.80 -7.47 7.72
C ALA A 493 19.87 -8.66 6.75
N GLN A 494 19.15 -9.73 7.04
CA GLN A 494 19.06 -10.91 6.17
C GLN A 494 18.31 -10.58 4.87
N TYR A 495 17.20 -9.84 4.96
CA TYR A 495 16.48 -9.36 3.77
C TYR A 495 17.37 -8.45 2.90
N LEU A 496 18.04 -7.48 3.51
CA LEU A 496 18.98 -6.57 2.84
C LEU A 496 20.08 -7.37 2.14
N PHE A 497 20.71 -8.32 2.80
CA PHE A 497 21.73 -9.18 2.19
C PHE A 497 21.18 -9.98 1.00
N SER A 498 19.98 -10.54 1.13
CA SER A 498 19.35 -11.35 0.08
C SER A 498 19.02 -10.59 -1.21
N THR A 499 19.02 -9.25 -1.16
CA THR A 499 18.69 -8.38 -2.29
C THR A 499 19.86 -7.50 -2.74
N THR A 500 20.86 -7.27 -1.89
CA THR A 500 21.97 -6.34 -2.19
C THR A 500 23.36 -6.92 -1.97
N SER A 501 23.48 -8.15 -1.45
CA SER A 501 24.75 -8.74 -1.01
C SER A 501 25.50 -7.90 0.03
N VAL A 502 24.83 -6.93 0.68
CA VAL A 502 25.39 -6.12 1.76
C VAL A 502 25.30 -6.89 3.08
N SER A 503 26.44 -7.24 3.67
CA SER A 503 26.48 -8.16 4.82
C SER A 503 26.02 -7.56 6.15
N SER A 504 25.80 -6.24 6.24
CA SER A 504 25.14 -5.65 7.40
C SER A 504 24.55 -4.28 7.06
N ILE A 505 23.55 -3.85 7.85
CA ILE A 505 22.93 -2.53 7.72
C ILE A 505 23.99 -1.41 7.78
N GLN A 506 24.99 -1.53 8.66
CA GLN A 506 26.06 -0.54 8.80
C GLN A 506 26.95 -0.48 7.55
N ARG A 507 27.16 -1.61 6.87
CA ARG A 507 27.93 -1.62 5.62
C ARG A 507 27.19 -0.96 4.47
N ALA A 508 25.85 -0.91 4.50
CA ALA A 508 25.08 -0.17 3.50
C ALA A 508 25.46 1.31 3.46
N GLU A 509 25.82 1.90 4.60
CA GLU A 509 26.27 3.30 4.65
C GLU A 509 27.58 3.51 3.88
N ALA A 510 28.56 2.62 4.07
CA ALA A 510 29.85 2.70 3.39
C ALA A 510 29.78 2.28 1.90
N LEU A 511 28.92 1.32 1.57
CA LEU A 511 28.77 0.79 0.21
C LEU A 511 27.90 1.67 -0.67
N LEU A 512 26.73 2.03 -0.15
CA LEU A 512 25.62 2.60 -0.89
C LEU A 512 25.35 4.07 -0.52
N GLY A 513 26.06 4.62 0.48
CA GLY A 513 25.84 5.98 0.95
C GLY A 513 24.52 6.17 1.69
N MET A 514 23.93 5.06 2.18
CA MET A 514 22.61 5.05 2.78
C MET A 514 22.68 4.71 4.26
N LYS A 515 22.09 5.56 5.09
CA LYS A 515 22.00 5.35 6.52
C LYS A 515 20.59 4.88 6.88
N TYR A 516 20.52 3.73 7.53
CA TYR A 516 19.29 3.24 8.13
C TYR A 516 18.95 4.06 9.38
N LEU A 517 17.69 4.45 9.51
CA LEU A 517 17.18 5.25 10.64
C LEU A 517 16.46 4.41 11.69
N GLY A 518 16.04 3.19 11.36
CA GLY A 518 15.46 2.26 12.32
C GLY A 518 16.51 1.59 13.22
N ASN A 519 16.04 0.70 14.09
CA ASN A 519 16.91 -0.11 14.94
C ASN A 519 17.42 -1.35 14.18
N ALA A 520 18.69 -1.69 14.34
CA ALA A 520 19.27 -2.86 13.67
C ALA A 520 18.59 -4.19 14.08
N ASP A 521 17.97 -4.20 15.26
CA ASP A 521 17.20 -5.33 15.80
C ASP A 521 15.73 -5.32 15.37
N ASP A 522 15.32 -4.37 14.52
CA ASP A 522 13.99 -4.36 13.94
C ASP A 522 13.77 -5.66 13.16
N GLY A 523 12.64 -6.30 13.45
CA GLY A 523 12.20 -7.48 12.70
C GLY A 523 12.03 -7.18 11.22
N ALA A 524 11.89 -8.23 10.40
CA ALA A 524 11.61 -8.14 8.97
C ALA A 524 10.25 -7.47 8.61
N TRP A 525 9.57 -6.85 9.59
CA TRP A 525 8.16 -6.46 9.60
C TRP A 525 7.90 -5.02 9.98
N GLN A 526 8.98 -4.26 10.14
CA GLN A 526 8.92 -2.89 10.61
C GLN A 526 9.03 -1.96 9.41
N ASP A 527 8.58 -0.73 9.63
CA ASP A 527 8.71 0.35 8.68
C ASP A 527 10.18 0.72 8.46
N TYR A 528 10.72 0.47 7.25
CA TYR A 528 12.13 0.69 6.96
C TYR A 528 12.42 2.09 6.47
N LEU A 529 13.08 2.85 7.33
CA LEU A 529 13.44 4.24 7.09
C LEU A 529 14.92 4.36 6.71
N TRP A 530 15.20 4.93 5.54
CA TRP A 530 16.55 5.18 5.03
C TRP A 530 16.75 6.66 4.69
N THR A 531 17.91 7.21 5.01
CA THR A 531 18.34 8.56 4.59
C THR A 531 19.66 8.49 3.86
N ARG A 532 20.02 9.55 3.14
CA ARG A 532 21.41 9.78 2.70
C ARG A 532 22.31 9.94 3.92
N SER A 533 23.47 9.27 3.89
CA SER A 533 24.50 9.43 4.92
C SER A 533 24.96 10.89 4.93
N PRO A 534 24.96 11.55 6.11
CA PRO A 534 25.47 12.92 6.23
C PRO A 534 26.99 12.99 6.23
N LYS A 535 27.68 11.86 6.45
CA LYS A 535 29.14 11.81 6.48
C LYS A 535 29.68 11.83 5.06
N ALA A 536 30.86 12.44 4.88
CA ALA A 536 31.61 12.31 3.64
C ALA A 536 31.71 10.82 3.31
N PHE A 537 31.12 10.43 2.18
CA PHE A 537 31.05 9.04 1.74
C PHE A 537 32.45 8.43 1.74
N LYS A 538 32.72 7.54 2.69
CA LYS A 538 34.02 6.86 2.77
C LYS A 538 34.00 5.75 1.73
N MET A 539 34.55 6.06 0.57
CA MET A 539 34.75 5.10 -0.51
C MET A 539 35.52 3.89 0.01
N MET A 540 35.04 2.69 -0.31
CA MET A 540 35.74 1.46 0.00
C MET A 540 37.02 1.30 -0.82
N SER A 541 37.86 0.34 -0.44
CA SER A 541 38.97 -0.07 -1.31
C SER A 541 38.45 -0.65 -2.62
N LYS A 542 39.25 -0.52 -3.70
CA LYS A 542 38.94 -1.12 -5.01
C LYS A 542 38.63 -2.61 -4.88
N GLU A 543 39.47 -3.37 -4.16
CA GLU A 543 39.30 -4.82 -4.00
C GLU A 543 37.96 -5.17 -3.34
N GLU A 544 37.60 -4.47 -2.26
CA GLU A 544 36.32 -4.71 -1.56
C GLU A 544 35.12 -4.36 -2.45
N PHE A 545 35.20 -3.24 -3.19
CA PHE A 545 34.13 -2.81 -4.08
C PHE A 545 33.92 -3.81 -5.23
N CYS A 546 35.00 -4.21 -5.89
CA CYS A 546 34.95 -5.21 -6.96
C CYS A 546 34.41 -6.54 -6.40
N THR A 547 34.90 -7.01 -5.26
CA THR A 547 34.43 -8.28 -4.64
C THR A 547 32.95 -8.23 -4.27
N TRP A 548 32.46 -7.11 -3.75
CA TRP A 548 31.04 -6.93 -3.46
C TRP A 548 30.22 -6.93 -4.76
N LEU A 549 30.65 -6.21 -5.80
CA LEU A 549 29.94 -6.15 -7.08
C LEU A 549 29.85 -7.54 -7.75
N GLN A 550 30.93 -8.31 -7.65
CA GLN A 550 30.97 -9.72 -8.06
C GLN A 550 30.02 -10.59 -7.22
N SER A 551 29.95 -10.36 -5.91
CA SER A 551 29.02 -11.10 -5.03
C SER A 551 27.56 -10.80 -5.36
N LEU A 552 27.23 -9.54 -5.67
CA LEU A 552 25.89 -9.15 -6.08
C LEU A 552 25.51 -9.71 -7.44
N PHE A 553 26.44 -9.75 -8.39
CA PHE A 553 26.21 -10.39 -9.68
C PHE A 553 25.91 -11.88 -9.50
N LEU A 554 26.75 -12.60 -8.74
CA LEU A 554 26.53 -14.03 -8.45
C LEU A 554 25.20 -14.27 -7.73
N LEU A 555 24.83 -13.46 -6.74
CA LEU A 555 23.53 -13.53 -6.08
C LEU A 555 22.36 -13.33 -7.06
N THR A 556 22.56 -12.54 -8.12
CA THR A 556 21.55 -12.26 -9.15
C THR A 556 21.38 -13.41 -10.13
N ILE A 557 22.48 -14.00 -10.62
CA ILE A 557 22.44 -15.08 -11.63
C ILE A 557 22.35 -16.48 -11.02
N LEU A 558 22.83 -16.67 -9.79
CA LEU A 558 22.82 -17.92 -9.03
C LEU A 558 22.11 -17.69 -7.67
N PRO A 559 20.81 -17.34 -7.68
CA PRO A 559 20.08 -17.15 -6.45
C PRO A 559 20.02 -18.45 -5.63
N PRO A 560 20.15 -18.40 -4.29
CA PRO A 560 20.05 -19.60 -3.47
C PRO A 560 18.66 -20.25 -3.64
N VAL A 561 18.63 -21.58 -3.66
CA VAL A 561 17.38 -22.35 -3.77
C VAL A 561 16.48 -21.98 -2.60
N ARG A 562 15.32 -21.39 -2.91
CA ARG A 562 14.39 -20.96 -1.87
C ARG A 562 13.61 -22.15 -1.33
N THR A 563 13.66 -22.32 -0.01
CA THR A 563 12.72 -23.15 0.72
C THR A 563 11.32 -22.59 0.51
N TYR A 564 10.43 -23.45 0.01
CA TYR A 564 9.02 -23.12 -0.19
C TYR A 564 8.29 -23.39 1.12
N ASN A 565 8.06 -22.34 1.91
CA ASN A 565 7.07 -22.44 2.98
C ASN A 565 5.68 -22.25 2.35
N GLN A 566 4.71 -23.10 2.72
CA GLN A 566 3.51 -23.43 1.93
C GLN A 566 2.59 -22.25 1.55
N ASN A 567 2.76 -21.08 2.18
CA ASN A 567 1.79 -19.99 2.07
C ASN A 567 2.26 -18.79 1.23
N LEU A 568 3.56 -18.63 0.91
CA LEU A 568 4.04 -17.44 0.19
C LEU A 568 5.24 -17.72 -0.73
N ARG A 569 5.07 -17.48 -2.03
CA ARG A 569 6.13 -17.58 -3.05
C ARG A 569 6.84 -16.23 -3.19
N VAL A 570 8.08 -16.13 -2.68
CA VAL A 570 8.92 -14.95 -2.94
C VAL A 570 9.82 -15.24 -4.13
N HIS A 571 9.66 -14.47 -5.22
CA HIS A 571 10.60 -14.47 -6.34
C HIS A 571 11.86 -13.67 -6.00
N TYR A 572 13.00 -14.01 -6.60
CA TYR A 572 14.19 -13.17 -6.44
C TYR A 572 13.96 -11.85 -7.19
N PRO A 573 14.13 -10.70 -6.51
CA PRO A 573 13.81 -9.41 -7.10
C PRO A 573 14.86 -8.91 -8.10
N ASN A 574 16.07 -9.46 -8.03
CA ASN A 574 17.19 -8.95 -8.81
C ASN A 574 17.18 -9.52 -10.23
N SER A 575 17.54 -8.67 -11.18
CA SER A 575 17.76 -9.02 -12.57
C SER A 575 19.11 -8.51 -13.04
N VAL A 576 19.64 -9.07 -14.13
CA VAL A 576 20.88 -8.58 -14.74
C VAL A 576 20.71 -7.13 -15.22
N ALA A 577 19.50 -6.73 -15.63
CA ALA A 577 19.17 -5.34 -15.94
C ALA A 577 19.36 -4.41 -14.72
N ALA A 578 18.81 -4.77 -13.57
CA ALA A 578 18.98 -4.02 -12.32
C ALA A 578 20.46 -3.94 -11.91
N PHE A 579 21.21 -5.05 -12.08
CA PHE A 579 22.64 -5.07 -11.84
C PHE A 579 23.40 -4.09 -12.76
N VAL A 580 23.10 -4.06 -14.06
CA VAL A 580 23.75 -3.13 -14.99
C VAL A 580 23.38 -1.68 -14.65
N HIS A 581 22.16 -1.40 -14.17
CA HIS A 581 21.75 -0.06 -13.78
C HIS A 581 22.54 0.51 -12.59
N LEU A 582 23.04 -0.34 -11.69
CA LEU A 582 23.91 0.08 -10.58
C LEU A 582 25.12 0.88 -11.03
N ARG A 583 25.65 0.64 -12.24
CA ARG A 583 26.82 1.38 -12.75
C ARG A 583 26.59 2.88 -12.73
N LYS A 584 25.37 3.31 -13.11
CA LYS A 584 24.98 4.74 -13.13
C LYS A 584 24.93 5.27 -11.71
N PHE A 585 24.39 4.48 -10.79
CA PHE A 585 24.35 4.82 -9.37
C PHE A 585 25.77 5.03 -8.79
N PHE A 586 26.66 4.07 -8.98
CA PHE A 586 28.02 4.16 -8.43
C PHE A 586 28.83 5.30 -9.02
N VAL A 587 28.79 5.49 -10.34
CA VAL A 587 29.61 6.51 -11.00
C VAL A 587 29.02 7.91 -10.81
N HIS A 588 27.72 8.08 -11.03
CA HIS A 588 27.12 9.42 -11.05
C HIS A 588 26.70 9.91 -9.67
N HIS A 589 26.23 9.02 -8.79
CA HIS A 589 25.72 9.41 -7.47
C HIS A 589 26.76 9.20 -6.36
N LEU A 590 27.43 8.04 -6.32
CA LEU A 590 28.43 7.75 -5.27
C LEU A 590 29.87 8.12 -5.65
N LYS A 591 30.09 8.58 -6.89
CA LYS A 591 31.38 9.05 -7.40
C LYS A 591 32.51 8.00 -7.32
N TYR A 592 32.18 6.71 -7.38
CA TYR A 592 33.19 5.67 -7.58
C TYR A 592 33.90 5.86 -8.94
N PRO A 593 35.21 5.57 -9.03
CA PRO A 593 35.92 5.67 -10.30
C PRO A 593 35.28 4.77 -11.36
N ALA A 594 34.91 5.34 -12.51
CA ALA A 594 34.25 4.59 -13.58
C ALA A 594 35.05 3.36 -14.04
N HIS A 595 36.38 3.47 -14.03
CA HIS A 595 37.26 2.35 -14.41
C HIS A 595 37.22 1.18 -13.40
N TRP A 596 36.79 1.37 -12.15
CA TRP A 596 36.59 0.25 -11.22
C TRP A 596 35.39 -0.58 -11.64
N VAL A 597 34.27 0.09 -11.96
CA VAL A 597 33.05 -0.56 -12.41
C VAL A 597 33.26 -1.25 -13.76
N SER A 598 33.91 -0.56 -14.71
CA SER A 598 34.16 -1.13 -16.04
C SER A 598 35.11 -2.32 -15.97
N CYS A 599 36.23 -2.25 -15.24
CA CYS A 599 37.15 -3.39 -15.12
C CYS A 599 36.44 -4.63 -14.54
N THR A 600 35.59 -4.47 -13.52
CA THR A 600 34.84 -5.61 -12.97
C THR A 600 33.83 -6.18 -13.95
N LEU A 601 33.15 -5.34 -14.74
CA LEU A 601 32.27 -5.81 -15.80
C LEU A 601 33.06 -6.50 -16.92
N ASP A 602 34.21 -5.96 -17.32
CA ASP A 602 35.08 -6.52 -18.34
C ASP A 602 35.61 -7.90 -17.90
N GLU A 603 35.97 -8.07 -16.63
CA GLU A 603 36.35 -9.38 -16.06
C GLU A 603 35.22 -10.41 -16.19
N MET A 604 33.96 -10.01 -15.94
CA MET A 604 32.79 -10.90 -16.10
C MET A 604 32.50 -11.18 -17.59
N LEU A 605 32.56 -10.16 -18.45
CA LEU A 605 32.25 -10.25 -19.87
C LEU A 605 33.30 -11.00 -20.68
N CYS A 606 34.58 -10.89 -20.30
CA CYS A 606 35.70 -11.57 -20.96
C CYS A 606 35.84 -13.04 -20.53
N THR A 607 34.96 -13.53 -19.66
CA THR A 607 34.91 -14.95 -19.28
C THR A 607 34.43 -15.76 -20.50
N SER A 608 35.36 -16.23 -21.32
CA SER A 608 35.08 -17.08 -22.49
C SER A 608 34.64 -18.48 -22.07
N SER A 609 34.06 -19.27 -22.98
CA SER A 609 33.67 -20.67 -22.73
C SER A 609 34.83 -21.57 -22.26
N SER A 610 36.08 -21.14 -22.47
CA SER A 610 37.29 -21.83 -22.00
C SER A 610 37.90 -21.25 -20.70
N GLN A 611 37.46 -20.08 -20.25
CA GLN A 611 38.05 -19.37 -19.11
C GLN A 611 37.01 -19.28 -17.99
N GLN A 612 37.34 -19.82 -16.81
CA GLN A 612 36.47 -19.69 -15.64
C GLN A 612 36.65 -18.30 -15.01
N PHE A 613 35.56 -17.73 -14.51
CA PHE A 613 35.53 -16.46 -13.79
C PHE A 613 36.17 -16.63 -12.41
N SER A 614 37.32 -15.99 -12.17
CA SER A 614 38.04 -16.06 -10.88
C SER A 614 37.55 -14.96 -9.94
N THR A 615 37.11 -15.32 -8.74
CA THR A 615 36.60 -14.36 -7.76
C THR A 615 36.79 -14.82 -6.33
N LYS A 616 36.84 -13.87 -5.39
CA LYS A 616 36.77 -14.09 -3.93
C LYS A 616 35.36 -13.89 -3.37
N ALA A 617 34.40 -13.51 -4.22
CA ALA A 617 33.00 -13.38 -3.88
C ALA A 617 32.44 -14.72 -3.40
N ILE A 618 31.55 -14.72 -2.43
CA ILE A 618 30.94 -15.95 -1.91
C ILE A 618 29.65 -16.22 -2.69
N ILE A 619 29.47 -17.45 -3.16
CA ILE A 619 28.19 -17.88 -3.75
C ILE A 619 27.23 -18.17 -2.60
N PRO A 620 26.08 -17.49 -2.51
CA PRO A 620 25.10 -17.76 -1.47
C PRO A 620 24.53 -19.18 -1.63
N SER A 621 24.82 -20.07 -0.68
CA SER A 621 24.39 -21.48 -0.72
C SER A 621 23.19 -21.81 0.16
N TYR A 622 22.76 -20.87 1.01
CA TYR A 622 21.68 -21.05 1.98
C TYR A 622 20.52 -20.10 1.71
N ASP A 623 19.32 -20.52 2.10
CA ASP A 623 18.12 -19.70 2.06
C ASP A 623 17.48 -19.62 3.47
N PRO A 624 17.28 -18.40 4.00
CA PRO A 624 17.72 -17.13 3.44
C PRO A 624 19.25 -17.03 3.60
N PRO A 625 19.94 -16.34 2.68
CA PRO A 625 21.39 -16.28 2.72
C PRO A 625 21.84 -15.58 4.01
N LEU A 626 22.71 -16.22 4.79
CA LEU A 626 23.28 -15.62 6.00
C LEU A 626 24.34 -14.59 5.59
N PRO A 627 24.45 -13.45 6.28
CA PRO A 627 25.51 -12.51 6.01
C PRO A 627 26.87 -13.14 6.32
N VAL A 628 27.64 -13.50 5.28
CA VAL A 628 28.95 -14.15 5.44
C VAL A 628 30.06 -13.12 5.57
N GLN A 629 31.12 -13.45 6.32
CA GLN A 629 32.33 -12.63 6.44
C GLN A 629 32.97 -12.38 5.07
N SER A 630 33.54 -11.17 4.92
CA SER A 630 33.70 -10.47 3.65
C SER A 630 34.80 -10.97 2.69
N LYS A 631 35.39 -12.16 2.86
CA LYS A 631 36.35 -12.72 1.89
C LYS A 631 36.31 -14.25 1.88
N GLY A 632 35.86 -14.83 0.77
CA GLY A 632 36.03 -16.26 0.49
C GLY A 632 37.45 -16.57 0.04
N LYS A 633 37.78 -17.86 -0.06
CA LYS A 633 38.95 -18.31 -0.84
C LYS A 633 38.68 -18.00 -2.32
N GLU A 634 39.74 -17.74 -3.07
CA GLU A 634 39.62 -17.57 -4.52
C GLU A 634 39.02 -18.84 -5.13
N GLN A 635 37.99 -18.65 -5.96
CA GLN A 635 37.27 -19.71 -6.62
C GLN A 635 37.05 -19.37 -8.09
N LYS A 636 36.94 -20.42 -8.91
CA LYS A 636 36.70 -20.33 -10.34
C LYS A 636 35.31 -20.83 -10.66
N ILE A 637 34.49 -19.97 -11.26
CA ILE A 637 33.07 -20.22 -11.53
C ILE A 637 32.84 -20.15 -13.04
N ASP A 638 32.09 -21.10 -13.59
CA ASP A 638 31.61 -21.00 -14.96
C ASP A 638 30.33 -20.16 -15.01
N ILE A 639 30.40 -18.98 -15.64
CA ILE A 639 29.25 -18.07 -15.84
C ILE A 639 28.87 -17.96 -17.33
N SER A 640 29.35 -18.87 -18.18
CA SER A 640 29.12 -18.85 -19.63
C SER A 640 27.64 -18.81 -19.99
N ALA A 641 26.79 -19.51 -19.24
CA ALA A 641 25.34 -19.53 -19.40
C ALA A 641 24.66 -18.14 -19.28
N PHE A 642 25.27 -17.19 -18.55
CA PHE A 642 24.71 -15.86 -18.29
C PHE A 642 25.42 -14.75 -19.07
N THR A 643 26.50 -15.09 -19.79
CA THR A 643 27.35 -14.09 -20.46
C THR A 643 26.58 -13.36 -21.56
N LEU A 644 25.74 -14.07 -22.33
CA LEU A 644 24.93 -13.47 -23.39
C LEU A 644 23.90 -12.47 -22.84
N ASP A 645 23.25 -12.80 -21.72
CA ASP A 645 22.29 -11.88 -21.09
C ASP A 645 23.01 -10.63 -20.55
N LEU A 646 24.15 -10.81 -19.85
CA LEU A 646 24.96 -9.68 -19.39
C LEU A 646 25.42 -8.77 -20.54
N GLN A 647 25.92 -9.34 -21.65
CA GLN A 647 26.29 -8.60 -22.85
C GLN A 647 25.10 -7.81 -23.41
N THR A 648 23.94 -8.45 -23.49
CA THR A 648 22.71 -7.84 -24.00
C THR A 648 22.26 -6.67 -23.13
N GLN A 649 22.22 -6.84 -21.81
CA GLN A 649 21.84 -5.77 -20.87
C GLN A 649 22.83 -4.60 -20.89
N VAL A 650 24.14 -4.88 -21.01
CA VAL A 650 25.16 -3.84 -21.16
C VAL A 650 24.95 -3.06 -22.47
N ALA A 651 24.70 -3.76 -23.58
CA ALA A 651 24.44 -3.14 -24.88
C ALA A 651 23.19 -2.25 -24.86
N ILE A 652 22.07 -2.75 -24.31
CA ILE A 652 20.83 -1.98 -24.11
C ILE A 652 21.12 -0.72 -23.28
N SER A 653 21.83 -0.86 -22.17
CA SER A 653 22.13 0.27 -21.28
C SER A 653 23.02 1.32 -21.95
N ILE A 654 23.97 0.91 -22.81
CA ILE A 654 24.79 1.83 -23.62
C ILE A 654 23.93 2.55 -24.66
N GLN A 655 23.08 1.82 -25.38
CA GLN A 655 22.19 2.40 -26.38
C GLN A 655 21.25 3.46 -25.77
N GLN A 656 20.64 3.15 -24.62
CA GLN A 656 19.80 4.10 -23.87
C GLN A 656 20.58 5.36 -23.48
N GLN A 657 21.82 5.21 -23.01
CA GLN A 657 22.66 6.36 -22.65
C GLN A 657 23.00 7.22 -23.88
N GLN A 658 23.29 6.61 -25.03
CA GLN A 658 23.54 7.34 -26.27
C GLN A 658 22.29 8.10 -26.76
N GLN A 659 21.10 7.50 -26.64
CA GLN A 659 19.84 8.15 -26.97
C GLN A 659 19.58 9.37 -26.07
N LEU A 660 19.81 9.24 -24.77
CA LEU A 660 19.68 10.34 -23.82
C LEU A 660 20.68 11.47 -24.12
N SER A 661 21.95 11.14 -24.38
CA SER A 661 22.95 12.14 -24.76
C SER A 661 22.58 12.88 -26.05
N LYS A 662 22.00 12.19 -27.04
CA LYS A 662 21.49 12.81 -28.26
C LYS A 662 20.30 13.74 -27.96
N GLN A 663 19.34 13.31 -27.15
CA GLN A 663 18.18 14.12 -26.77
C GLN A 663 18.60 15.38 -26.00
N LEU A 664 19.51 15.27 -25.03
CA LEU A 664 20.06 16.41 -24.30
C LEU A 664 20.84 17.35 -25.22
N PHE A 665 21.64 16.81 -26.15
CA PHE A 665 22.31 17.61 -27.16
C PHE A 665 21.30 18.41 -28.00
N TYR A 666 20.21 17.79 -28.47
CA TYR A 666 19.16 18.50 -29.22
C TYR A 666 18.40 19.55 -28.38
N LEU A 667 18.18 19.30 -27.09
CA LEU A 667 17.54 20.27 -26.20
C LEU A 667 18.43 21.49 -25.94
N HIS A 668 19.74 21.28 -25.75
CA HIS A 668 20.71 22.36 -25.57
C HIS A 668 21.10 23.06 -26.88
N TRP A 669 21.00 22.38 -28.02
CA TRP A 669 21.32 22.90 -29.35
C TRP A 669 20.12 23.49 -30.10
N LYS A 670 18.92 23.47 -29.51
CA LYS A 670 17.82 24.28 -30.05
C LYS A 670 18.32 25.72 -30.07
N PRO A 671 18.60 26.34 -31.24
CA PRO A 671 19.14 27.67 -31.28
C PRO A 671 18.19 28.54 -30.48
N LEU A 672 18.74 29.43 -29.65
CA LEU A 672 18.02 30.63 -29.28
C LEU A 672 17.69 31.32 -30.61
N CYS A 673 16.60 30.90 -31.25
CA CYS A 673 15.93 31.66 -32.27
C CYS A 673 15.46 32.90 -31.52
N LEU A 674 16.36 33.88 -31.44
CA LEU A 674 16.03 35.24 -31.09
C LEU A 674 14.77 35.57 -31.90
N PRO A 675 13.71 36.09 -31.26
CA PRO A 675 12.53 36.50 -32.00
C PRO A 675 13.01 37.37 -33.16
N SER A 676 12.65 36.95 -34.38
CA SER A 676 12.98 37.68 -35.60
C SER A 676 12.64 39.15 -35.34
N PRO A 677 13.56 40.11 -35.53
CA PRO A 677 13.27 41.51 -35.27
C PRO A 677 12.00 41.86 -36.05
N CYS A 678 10.96 42.25 -35.33
CA CYS A 678 9.72 42.72 -35.93
C CYS A 678 10.10 43.78 -36.98
N ASN A 679 9.76 43.50 -38.24
CA ASN A 679 9.78 44.50 -39.29
C ASN A 679 8.81 45.61 -38.86
N ASN A 680 9.36 46.69 -38.30
CA ASN A 680 8.71 47.98 -38.30
C ASN A 680 8.66 48.45 -39.75
N THR A 681 7.53 48.22 -40.42
CA THR A 681 7.12 49.01 -41.58
C THR A 681 5.91 49.83 -41.21
N ASN A 682 6.10 51.14 -41.33
CA ASN A 682 5.08 52.19 -41.40
C ASN A 682 3.96 51.86 -42.40
#